data_AF-A0A1H1DI30-F1
#
_entry.id   AF-A0A1H1DI30-F1
#
_cell.length_a   1.000
_cell.length_b   1.000
_cell.length_c   1.000
_cell.angle_alpha   90.00
_cell.angle_beta   90.00
_cell.angle_gamma   90.00
#
_symmetry.space_group_name_H-M   'P 1'
#
loop_
_entity.id
_entity.type
_entity.pdbx_description
1 polymer ?
#
loop_
_entity_poly.entity_id
_entity_poly.type
_entity_poly.pdbx_seq_one_letter_code
_entity_poly.pdbx_strand_id
1 'polypeptide(L)'
;MSSKCSFSVKDENTQYECSRPVCEKSEDRCIFHLDDETLEEIDQKEVFEEFKREVETESNLDFRGINIPYIDFSMVKIPSEYSTWFDFDHATIGTLDLSNCDITIPLSILSAEIDKMDLSGARVTSIIECTDSTIGTVDLQHLISDSAISFNDCDIEGDVKCGSSNHHIFNIMRSNVKGDCDFLGSELDVIRLTGSLLKGYVKLNGTSIKEVHCHGVDFKGGISCMRAEFTKAVHFQESTFHESADFRATNLGGDVDFRGVIFYCGPTFREADIHAGNFRCIRSNSEISFYQAEFSGQTRISSCEQQIFDHFDIDDSEDEIESLNFNGAYFHGDLIIRDSKVNNDVALSRSDFNRNLHILNVEVGGNMEMISSVVRSRFVINSTEVNGDIEMVHSQLVCIVEFTELTANSLNLSRTELGKVSRITDMSLMGEFDISNVNQESDLIIEDSSIEKINAIASYFSNLHLHDIDIDSIGRFDSTTFDNFHIDPVDNGHIQIYSFLESTIKKGRIEHPSENQPFYDMTSTTLGPIDIIAPEGVESLSPFQFVETDFEGFDFTDHRQELEENNWEFDYSKVDVERRLGESDINIREVTDEELTEEMMYRFPDVSKEQKSQETTYLKAKIGAKEVGDYKSASEFLIQEMRMNRSRHRNTLSSESLIEQVPGTIQRDVNWRWIRSFLSYTTNSILDHSCGYGEKIWKIGGWMLLFIFVPAAIYPFTDVVNGTTGRTLSEGTVIEVAISSLYFSISTFTTLGYGDFQPRGDIARIVASTEAFGGVFLVGLLLYALGKQASR
;
A
#
# COMPACT_ATOMS: atom_id res chain seq x y z
N MET A 1 -90.43 27.51 -11.32
CA MET A 1 -89.02 27.41 -11.72
C MET A 1 -88.24 27.68 -10.44
N SER A 2 -87.64 26.66 -9.84
CA SER A 2 -86.72 26.86 -8.72
C SER A 2 -85.50 27.60 -9.29
N SER A 3 -85.06 28.65 -8.60
CA SER A 3 -83.80 29.33 -8.91
C SER A 3 -82.63 28.34 -8.74
N LYS A 4 -81.65 28.40 -9.63
CA LYS A 4 -80.38 27.66 -9.50
C LYS A 4 -79.39 28.48 -8.67
N CYS A 5 -78.49 27.79 -7.99
CA CYS A 5 -77.38 28.38 -7.25
C CYS A 5 -76.56 29.31 -8.15
N SER A 6 -76.18 30.49 -7.64
CA SER A 6 -75.34 31.48 -8.33
C SER A 6 -73.84 31.16 -8.29
N PHE A 7 -73.44 30.06 -7.61
CA PHE A 7 -72.03 29.68 -7.48
C PHE A 7 -71.42 29.24 -8.81
N SER A 8 -70.28 29.85 -9.14
CA SER A 8 -69.47 29.50 -10.30
C SER A 8 -68.00 29.66 -9.98
N VAL A 9 -67.17 28.73 -10.47
CA VAL A 9 -65.71 28.85 -10.43
C VAL A 9 -65.19 28.91 -11.85
N LYS A 10 -64.17 29.74 -12.05
CA LYS A 10 -63.49 29.87 -13.34
C LYS A 10 -61.99 29.67 -13.09
N ASP A 11 -61.50 28.54 -13.57
CA ASP A 11 -60.07 28.23 -13.62
C ASP A 11 -59.57 28.30 -15.07
N GLU A 12 -58.25 28.24 -15.29
CA GLU A 12 -57.60 28.33 -16.60
C GLU A 12 -58.15 27.32 -17.63
N ASN A 13 -58.66 26.18 -17.18
CA ASN A 13 -59.12 25.08 -18.03
C ASN A 13 -60.63 24.77 -17.98
N THR A 14 -61.39 25.32 -17.02
CA THR A 14 -62.81 24.97 -16.83
C THR A 14 -63.66 26.10 -16.24
N GLN A 15 -64.89 26.27 -16.74
CA GLN A 15 -65.93 27.12 -16.15
C GLN A 15 -67.00 26.22 -15.55
N TYR A 16 -67.12 26.21 -14.22
CA TYR A 16 -68.14 25.46 -13.48
C TYR A 16 -69.28 26.38 -13.05
N GLU A 17 -70.52 25.91 -13.20
CA GLU A 17 -71.73 26.55 -12.66
C GLU A 17 -72.53 25.51 -11.89
N CYS A 18 -72.86 25.82 -10.62
CA CYS A 18 -73.57 24.89 -9.76
C CYS A 18 -74.98 24.60 -10.29
N SER A 19 -75.32 23.32 -10.42
CA SER A 19 -76.61 22.87 -10.94
C SER A 19 -77.70 22.76 -9.86
N ARG A 20 -77.32 22.88 -8.57
CA ARG A 20 -78.22 22.68 -7.42
C ARG A 20 -79.25 23.82 -7.27
N PRO A 21 -80.46 23.51 -6.78
CA PRO A 21 -81.45 24.53 -6.47
C PRO A 21 -81.00 25.40 -5.28
N VAL A 22 -81.45 26.65 -5.26
CA VAL A 22 -81.30 27.55 -4.09
C VAL A 22 -82.04 26.93 -2.90
N CYS A 23 -81.43 26.96 -1.70
CA CYS A 23 -82.04 26.44 -0.48
C CYS A 23 -83.03 27.45 0.13
N GLU A 24 -83.90 27.03 1.05
CA GLU A 24 -84.87 27.94 1.67
C GLU A 24 -84.22 29.05 2.53
N LYS A 25 -82.94 28.87 2.88
CA LYS A 25 -82.20 29.74 3.80
C LYS A 25 -81.29 30.75 3.10
N SER A 26 -81.30 30.81 1.76
CA SER A 26 -80.55 31.78 0.96
C SER A 26 -81.38 32.29 -0.22
N GLU A 27 -81.11 33.51 -0.69
CA GLU A 27 -81.80 34.08 -1.86
C GLU A 27 -81.21 33.56 -3.20
N ASP A 28 -79.95 33.11 -3.21
CA ASP A 28 -79.23 32.74 -4.44
C ASP A 28 -78.25 31.55 -4.31
N ARG A 29 -78.02 30.99 -3.11
CA ARG A 29 -77.11 29.86 -2.89
C ARG A 29 -77.81 28.56 -2.55
N CYS A 30 -77.20 27.43 -2.91
CA CYS A 30 -77.61 26.12 -2.39
C CYS A 30 -77.03 25.90 -0.98
N ILE A 31 -77.49 24.85 -0.29
CA ILE A 31 -77.06 24.53 1.09
C ILE A 31 -75.54 24.34 1.25
N PHE A 32 -74.81 24.00 0.18
CA PHE A 32 -73.35 23.78 0.18
C PHE A 32 -72.52 25.01 -0.19
N HIS A 33 -73.16 26.08 -0.68
CA HIS A 33 -72.49 27.32 -1.13
C HIS A 33 -72.95 28.55 -0.33
N LEU A 34 -73.43 28.32 0.89
CA LEU A 34 -73.82 29.36 1.83
C LEU A 34 -72.59 30.15 2.27
N ASP A 35 -72.80 31.43 2.60
CA ASP A 35 -71.76 32.25 3.22
C ASP A 35 -71.58 31.87 4.70
N ASP A 36 -70.43 32.23 5.28
CA ASP A 36 -70.07 31.83 6.65
C ASP A 36 -71.11 32.30 7.68
N GLU A 37 -71.67 33.50 7.52
CA GLU A 37 -72.70 34.05 8.41
C GLU A 37 -73.98 33.21 8.38
N THR A 38 -74.44 32.79 7.20
CA THR A 38 -75.63 31.93 7.06
C THR A 38 -75.35 30.48 7.43
N LEU A 39 -74.12 29.99 7.25
CA LEU A 39 -73.71 28.65 7.65
C LEU A 39 -73.71 28.49 9.19
N GLU A 40 -73.33 29.54 9.93
CA GLU A 40 -73.36 29.57 11.41
C GLU A 40 -74.79 29.50 11.99
N GLU A 41 -75.80 29.94 11.24
CA GLU A 41 -77.20 29.91 11.66
C GLU A 41 -77.90 28.56 11.41
N ILE A 42 -77.23 27.62 10.73
CA ILE A 42 -77.77 26.32 10.33
C ILE A 42 -77.18 25.21 11.21
N ASP A 43 -78.03 24.27 11.63
CA ASP A 43 -77.53 23.05 12.28
C ASP A 43 -76.67 22.28 11.27
N GLN A 44 -75.39 22.10 11.55
CA GLN A 44 -74.45 21.39 10.69
C GLN A 44 -74.92 19.96 10.37
N LYS A 45 -75.77 19.36 11.23
CA LYS A 45 -76.43 18.09 10.93
C LYS A 45 -77.34 18.16 9.71
N GLU A 46 -77.96 19.31 9.42
CA GLU A 46 -78.82 19.50 8.26
C GLU A 46 -78.01 19.50 6.96
N VAL A 47 -76.86 20.20 6.95
CA VAL A 47 -75.92 20.20 5.81
C VAL A 47 -75.36 18.79 5.59
N PHE A 48 -75.00 18.10 6.68
CA PHE A 48 -74.47 16.75 6.65
C PHE A 48 -75.48 15.69 6.17
N GLU A 49 -76.73 15.71 6.67
CA GLU A 49 -77.76 14.76 6.23
C GLU A 49 -78.12 14.99 4.76
N GLU A 50 -78.14 16.23 4.28
CA GLU A 50 -78.37 16.52 2.85
C GLU A 50 -77.19 16.07 1.98
N PHE A 51 -75.96 16.27 2.44
CA PHE A 51 -74.75 15.75 1.82
C PHE A 51 -74.76 14.22 1.73
N LYS A 52 -75.03 13.55 2.85
CA LYS A 52 -75.15 12.08 2.94
C LYS A 52 -76.25 11.58 2.01
N ARG A 53 -77.39 12.27 1.95
CA ARG A 53 -78.48 11.95 1.03
C ARG A 53 -78.03 12.05 -0.42
N GLU A 54 -77.33 13.10 -0.84
CA GLU A 54 -76.85 13.23 -2.24
C GLU A 54 -75.86 12.12 -2.62
N VAL A 55 -75.01 11.70 -1.68
CA VAL A 55 -74.03 10.62 -1.87
C VAL A 55 -74.71 9.25 -1.93
N GLU A 56 -75.64 8.95 -1.01
CA GLU A 56 -76.39 7.68 -0.98
C GLU A 56 -77.38 7.54 -2.15
N THR A 57 -77.91 8.66 -2.66
CA THR A 57 -78.88 8.66 -3.78
C THR A 57 -78.24 8.86 -5.15
N GLU A 58 -76.91 8.98 -5.21
CA GLU A 58 -76.13 9.16 -6.44
C GLU A 58 -76.58 10.37 -7.29
N SER A 59 -77.13 11.41 -6.64
CA SER A 59 -77.79 12.49 -7.37
C SER A 59 -76.81 13.52 -7.94
N ASN A 60 -75.71 13.82 -7.23
CA ASN A 60 -74.68 14.77 -7.63
C ASN A 60 -73.42 14.59 -6.74
N LEU A 61 -72.27 14.18 -7.30
CA LEU A 61 -71.00 14.01 -6.57
C LEU A 61 -69.99 15.15 -6.82
N ASP A 62 -70.46 16.28 -7.32
CA ASP A 62 -69.67 17.49 -7.56
C ASP A 62 -69.85 18.45 -6.38
N PHE A 63 -68.85 18.57 -5.51
CA PHE A 63 -68.85 19.39 -4.31
C PHE A 63 -67.86 20.55 -4.39
N ARG A 64 -67.60 21.04 -5.61
CA ARG A 64 -66.68 22.15 -5.84
C ARG A 64 -67.07 23.41 -5.07
N GLY A 65 -66.08 24.01 -4.41
CA GLY A 65 -66.27 25.26 -3.66
C GLY A 65 -67.09 25.16 -2.40
N ILE A 66 -67.26 23.95 -1.85
CA ILE A 66 -67.98 23.73 -0.60
C ILE A 66 -67.19 24.31 0.58
N ASN A 67 -67.88 24.94 1.54
CA ASN A 67 -67.29 25.38 2.80
C ASN A 67 -67.97 24.67 3.97
N ILE A 68 -67.32 23.66 4.55
CA ILE A 68 -67.88 22.85 5.65
C ILE A 68 -66.80 22.52 6.70
N PRO A 69 -67.05 22.74 8.00
CA PRO A 69 -66.06 22.47 9.04
C PRO A 69 -65.82 20.97 9.31
N TYR A 70 -66.80 20.10 9.02
CA TYR A 70 -66.66 18.67 9.27
C TYR A 70 -67.49 17.85 8.27
N ILE A 71 -66.83 16.92 7.58
CA ILE A 71 -67.43 15.96 6.65
C ILE A 71 -67.05 14.54 7.11
N ASP A 72 -68.06 13.75 7.52
CA ASP A 72 -67.90 12.36 7.96
C ASP A 72 -68.48 11.36 6.95
N PHE A 73 -67.60 10.71 6.22
CA PHE A 73 -67.94 9.59 5.34
C PHE A 73 -67.70 8.24 6.00
N SER A 74 -67.28 8.18 7.26
CA SER A 74 -66.81 6.93 7.85
C SER A 74 -67.83 5.80 7.66
N MET A 75 -67.35 4.66 7.13
CA MET A 75 -68.16 3.47 6.82
C MET A 75 -69.23 3.64 5.72
N VAL A 76 -69.19 4.70 4.91
CA VAL A 76 -70.06 4.86 3.75
C VAL A 76 -69.44 4.19 2.52
N LYS A 77 -70.22 3.37 1.82
CA LYS A 77 -69.79 2.78 0.55
C LYS A 77 -70.11 3.75 -0.58
N ILE A 78 -69.07 4.33 -1.20
CA ILE A 78 -69.23 5.24 -2.36
C ILE A 78 -69.52 4.38 -3.61
N PRO A 79 -70.73 4.45 -4.22
CA PRO A 79 -71.11 3.60 -5.34
C PRO A 79 -70.46 4.00 -6.68
N SER A 80 -70.37 3.05 -7.61
CA SER A 80 -69.44 3.06 -8.75
C SER A 80 -70.05 3.26 -10.14
N GLU A 81 -71.36 3.47 -10.30
CA GLU A 81 -72.00 3.26 -11.62
C GLU A 81 -72.24 4.53 -12.48
N TYR A 82 -72.18 5.75 -11.93
CA TYR A 82 -72.61 6.94 -12.69
C TYR A 82 -71.78 8.23 -12.57
N SER A 83 -70.80 8.34 -11.67
CA SER A 83 -69.95 9.55 -11.55
C SER A 83 -68.56 9.37 -12.14
N THR A 84 -68.04 10.40 -12.80
CA THR A 84 -66.67 10.42 -13.35
C THR A 84 -65.60 10.78 -12.33
N TRP A 85 -65.93 11.64 -11.36
CA TRP A 85 -65.04 12.12 -10.31
C TRP A 85 -65.85 12.41 -9.04
N PHE A 86 -65.20 12.28 -7.90
CA PHE A 86 -65.63 12.85 -6.64
C PHE A 86 -64.86 14.14 -6.44
N ASP A 87 -65.51 15.28 -6.64
CA ASP A 87 -64.84 16.54 -6.90
C ASP A 87 -65.00 17.50 -5.70
N PHE A 88 -63.88 17.83 -5.05
CA PHE A 88 -63.78 18.81 -3.97
C PHE A 88 -62.87 19.99 -4.38
N ASP A 89 -62.76 20.27 -5.68
CA ASP A 89 -61.94 21.37 -6.14
C ASP A 89 -62.45 22.70 -5.54
N HIS A 90 -61.51 23.55 -5.11
CA HIS A 90 -61.74 24.83 -4.46
C HIS A 90 -62.51 24.76 -3.13
N ALA A 91 -62.59 23.60 -2.50
CA ALA A 91 -63.28 23.41 -1.23
C ALA A 91 -62.47 23.95 -0.03
N THR A 92 -63.18 24.41 1.01
CA THR A 92 -62.64 24.68 2.34
C THR A 92 -63.28 23.71 3.32
N ILE A 93 -62.50 22.75 3.83
CA ILE A 93 -62.99 21.66 4.67
C ILE A 93 -62.19 21.62 5.96
N GLY A 94 -62.85 21.65 7.13
CA GLY A 94 -62.11 21.45 8.38
C GLY A 94 -61.58 20.02 8.48
N THR A 95 -62.45 19.01 8.69
CA THR A 95 -62.04 17.61 8.60
C THR A 95 -62.79 16.86 7.51
N LEU A 96 -62.02 16.24 6.61
CA LEU A 96 -62.50 15.27 5.63
C LEU A 96 -62.21 13.86 6.17
N ASP A 97 -63.20 13.25 6.82
CA ASP A 97 -63.10 11.90 7.39
C ASP A 97 -63.65 10.86 6.40
N LEU A 98 -62.73 10.19 5.71
CA LEU A 98 -62.95 9.08 4.79
C LEU A 98 -62.48 7.75 5.42
N SER A 99 -62.40 7.67 6.75
CA SER A 99 -61.90 6.48 7.44
C SER A 99 -62.78 5.26 7.16
N ASN A 100 -62.16 4.10 6.97
CA ASN A 100 -62.84 2.82 6.71
C ASN A 100 -63.81 2.83 5.50
N CYS A 101 -63.59 3.71 4.52
CA CYS A 101 -64.41 3.83 3.31
C CYS A 101 -63.87 2.98 2.15
N ASP A 102 -64.77 2.53 1.26
CA ASP A 102 -64.39 1.96 -0.04
C ASP A 102 -64.44 3.07 -1.11
N ILE A 103 -63.28 3.60 -1.50
CA ILE A 103 -63.14 4.63 -2.53
C ILE A 103 -62.94 3.94 -3.89
N THR A 104 -64.00 3.93 -4.70
CA THR A 104 -64.04 3.24 -6.01
C THR A 104 -64.07 4.16 -7.22
N ILE A 105 -64.23 5.46 -6.99
CA ILE A 105 -64.21 6.52 -8.01
C ILE A 105 -63.05 7.48 -7.74
N PRO A 106 -62.51 8.16 -8.78
CA PRO A 106 -61.40 9.09 -8.59
C PRO A 106 -61.80 10.26 -7.68
N LEU A 107 -60.91 10.66 -6.77
CA LEU A 107 -61.09 11.81 -5.87
C LEU A 107 -60.21 12.97 -6.35
N SER A 108 -60.83 14.09 -6.74
CA SER A 108 -60.14 15.32 -7.17
C SER A 108 -60.19 16.36 -6.06
N ILE A 109 -59.03 16.92 -5.73
CA ILE A 109 -58.85 18.01 -4.78
C ILE A 109 -57.87 19.01 -5.41
N LEU A 110 -58.40 20.01 -6.11
CA LEU A 110 -57.60 21.10 -6.71
C LEU A 110 -57.81 22.42 -5.96
N SER A 111 -56.72 23.14 -5.63
CA SER A 111 -56.78 24.47 -4.99
C SER A 111 -57.72 24.54 -3.78
N ALA A 112 -57.68 23.51 -2.93
CA ALA A 112 -58.52 23.37 -1.74
C ALA A 112 -57.73 23.60 -0.43
N GLU A 113 -58.46 23.92 0.64
CA GLU A 113 -57.93 24.04 2.01
C GLU A 113 -58.59 22.98 2.89
N ILE A 114 -57.80 22.04 3.44
CA ILE A 114 -58.30 20.93 4.26
C ILE A 114 -57.52 20.84 5.58
N ASP A 115 -58.11 21.11 6.75
CA ASP A 115 -57.33 21.08 8.02
C ASP A 115 -56.90 19.65 8.41
N LYS A 116 -57.75 18.65 8.16
CA LYS A 116 -57.42 17.23 8.38
C LYS A 116 -58.06 16.36 7.31
N MET A 117 -57.25 15.51 6.67
CA MET A 117 -57.68 14.47 5.75
C MET A 117 -57.44 13.10 6.41
N ASP A 118 -58.50 12.38 6.76
CA ASP A 118 -58.43 11.07 7.41
C ASP A 118 -58.92 9.97 6.47
N LEU A 119 -58.02 9.11 6.01
CA LEU A 119 -58.30 7.93 5.20
C LEU A 119 -57.94 6.65 5.95
N SER A 120 -57.86 6.71 7.29
CA SER A 120 -57.40 5.57 8.08
C SER A 120 -58.30 4.34 7.88
N GLY A 121 -57.68 3.19 7.57
CA GLY A 121 -58.39 1.93 7.29
C GLY A 121 -59.22 1.91 6.00
N ALA A 122 -59.15 2.94 5.15
CA ALA A 122 -59.90 2.98 3.89
C ALA A 122 -59.30 2.03 2.82
N ARG A 123 -60.12 1.69 1.82
CA ARG A 123 -59.75 0.89 0.65
C ARG A 123 -59.89 1.72 -0.60
N VAL A 124 -58.77 2.01 -1.25
CA VAL A 124 -58.68 2.91 -2.40
C VAL A 124 -58.40 2.09 -3.65
N THR A 125 -59.39 2.00 -4.54
CA THR A 125 -59.26 1.27 -5.83
C THR A 125 -59.19 2.22 -7.03
N SER A 126 -59.31 3.52 -6.78
CA SER A 126 -59.23 4.58 -7.78
C SER A 126 -58.28 5.70 -7.33
N ILE A 127 -57.89 6.59 -8.24
CA ILE A 127 -56.86 7.60 -7.99
C ILE A 127 -57.36 8.66 -6.99
N ILE A 128 -56.49 9.06 -6.06
CA ILE A 128 -56.67 10.26 -5.24
C ILE A 128 -55.62 11.28 -5.71
N GLU A 129 -56.09 12.42 -6.20
CA GLU A 129 -55.24 13.48 -6.74
C GLU A 129 -55.51 14.79 -6.00
N CYS A 130 -54.52 15.21 -5.21
CA CYS A 130 -54.47 16.51 -4.56
C CYS A 130 -53.47 17.39 -5.31
N THR A 131 -53.92 18.53 -5.81
CA THR A 131 -53.09 19.47 -6.58
C THR A 131 -53.26 20.90 -6.05
N ASP A 132 -52.17 21.66 -5.93
CA ASP A 132 -52.17 23.09 -5.56
C ASP A 132 -52.96 23.39 -4.26
N SER A 133 -52.96 22.44 -3.31
CA SER A 133 -53.85 22.48 -2.14
C SER A 133 -53.06 22.58 -0.83
N THR A 134 -53.66 23.22 0.17
CA THR A 134 -53.13 23.27 1.54
C THR A 134 -53.84 22.23 2.38
N ILE A 135 -53.09 21.32 2.98
CA ILE A 135 -53.64 20.25 3.80
C ILE A 135 -52.95 20.29 5.17
N GLY A 136 -53.70 20.21 6.27
CA GLY A 136 -53.10 20.11 7.60
C GLY A 136 -52.53 18.72 7.83
N THR A 137 -53.22 17.86 8.57
CA THR A 137 -52.75 16.48 8.82
C THR A 137 -53.33 15.49 7.83
N VAL A 138 -52.50 14.59 7.29
CA VAL A 138 -52.92 13.47 6.42
C VAL A 138 -52.76 12.16 7.17
N ASP A 139 -53.88 11.48 7.47
CA ASP A 139 -53.89 10.17 8.13
C ASP A 139 -54.23 9.06 7.14
N LEU A 140 -53.24 8.24 6.79
CA LEU A 140 -53.32 7.08 5.90
C LEU A 140 -53.02 5.77 6.65
N GLN A 141 -53.11 5.76 7.98
CA GLN A 141 -52.79 4.56 8.77
C GLN A 141 -53.72 3.40 8.39
N HIS A 142 -53.15 2.20 8.22
CA HIS A 142 -53.91 1.00 7.83
C HIS A 142 -54.66 1.09 6.49
N LEU A 143 -54.33 2.08 5.65
CA LEU A 143 -54.90 2.20 4.32
C LEU A 143 -54.50 1.01 3.44
N ILE A 144 -55.42 0.56 2.58
CA ILE A 144 -55.11 -0.36 1.47
C ILE A 144 -55.42 0.37 0.17
N SER A 145 -54.40 0.63 -0.67
CA SER A 145 -54.56 1.33 -1.94
C SER A 145 -54.02 0.50 -3.10
N ASP A 146 -54.89 0.12 -4.02
CA ASP A 146 -54.54 -0.51 -5.31
C ASP A 146 -54.24 0.55 -6.40
N SER A 147 -54.46 1.83 -6.10
CA SER A 147 -54.26 2.95 -7.01
C SER A 147 -53.30 4.01 -6.44
N ALA A 148 -53.03 5.05 -7.22
CA ALA A 148 -52.12 6.13 -6.84
C ALA A 148 -52.78 7.16 -5.92
N ILE A 149 -52.02 7.59 -4.92
CA ILE A 149 -52.32 8.75 -4.07
C ILE A 149 -51.22 9.78 -4.33
N SER A 150 -51.61 10.94 -4.85
CA SER A 150 -50.66 11.95 -5.33
C SER A 150 -50.92 13.32 -4.70
N PHE A 151 -49.86 13.94 -4.20
CA PHE A 151 -49.84 15.31 -3.69
C PHE A 151 -48.88 16.14 -4.54
N ASN A 152 -49.46 16.97 -5.42
CA ASN A 152 -48.74 17.74 -6.42
C ASN A 152 -48.84 19.23 -6.10
N ASP A 153 -47.71 19.91 -5.95
CA ASP A 153 -47.69 21.35 -5.65
C ASP A 153 -48.49 21.70 -4.36
N CYS A 154 -48.51 20.78 -3.39
CA CYS A 154 -49.26 20.93 -2.13
C CYS A 154 -48.39 21.47 -1.00
N ASP A 155 -49.01 22.19 -0.05
CA ASP A 155 -48.39 22.52 1.25
C ASP A 155 -49.08 21.70 2.36
N ILE A 156 -48.39 20.66 2.85
CA ILE A 156 -48.87 19.81 3.94
C ILE A 156 -48.31 20.35 5.25
N GLU A 157 -49.16 20.97 6.07
CA GLU A 157 -48.76 21.66 7.29
C GLU A 157 -48.49 20.73 8.48
N GLY A 158 -49.17 19.58 8.51
CA GLY A 158 -49.08 18.58 9.56
C GLY A 158 -48.33 17.32 9.15
N ASP A 159 -48.53 16.26 9.94
CA ASP A 159 -47.89 14.97 9.70
C ASP A 159 -48.58 14.20 8.57
N VAL A 160 -47.80 13.41 7.84
CA VAL A 160 -48.27 12.40 6.88
C VAL A 160 -48.09 11.03 7.51
N LYS A 161 -49.17 10.43 8.01
CA LYS A 161 -49.14 9.18 8.77
C LYS A 161 -49.56 8.02 7.90
N CYS A 162 -48.62 7.24 7.39
CA CYS A 162 -48.85 6.06 6.57
C CYS A 162 -48.57 4.75 7.31
N GLY A 163 -48.43 4.73 8.63
CA GLY A 163 -48.03 3.51 9.36
C GLY A 163 -48.93 2.30 9.11
N SER A 164 -48.31 1.12 8.99
CA SER A 164 -48.99 -0.18 8.80
C SER A 164 -50.00 -0.21 7.64
N SER A 165 -49.68 0.49 6.55
CA SER A 165 -50.50 0.60 5.34
C SER A 165 -49.98 -0.30 4.21
N ASN A 166 -50.80 -0.49 3.18
CA ASN A 166 -50.41 -1.09 1.92
C ASN A 166 -50.75 -0.12 0.77
N HIS A 167 -49.74 0.43 0.09
CA HIS A 167 -49.95 1.36 -1.01
C HIS A 167 -49.34 0.87 -2.31
N HIS A 168 -50.10 0.98 -3.40
CA HIS A 168 -49.57 0.74 -4.74
C HIS A 168 -48.64 1.87 -5.21
N ILE A 169 -49.09 3.12 -5.19
CA ILE A 169 -48.26 4.27 -5.59
C ILE A 169 -48.53 5.44 -4.65
N PHE A 170 -47.47 6.00 -4.06
CA PHE A 170 -47.52 7.21 -3.24
C PHE A 170 -46.58 8.27 -3.84
N ASN A 171 -47.15 9.40 -4.29
CA ASN A 171 -46.40 10.46 -4.95
C ASN A 171 -46.48 11.77 -4.16
N ILE A 172 -45.34 12.42 -3.97
CA ILE A 172 -45.25 13.81 -3.50
C ILE A 172 -44.34 14.58 -4.47
N MET A 173 -44.92 15.45 -5.29
CA MET A 173 -44.20 16.19 -6.33
C MET A 173 -44.30 17.68 -6.12
N ARG A 174 -43.16 18.38 -6.07
CA ARG A 174 -43.05 19.84 -5.90
C ARG A 174 -43.84 20.37 -4.70
N SER A 175 -43.97 19.54 -3.67
CA SER A 175 -44.78 19.83 -2.49
C SER A 175 -43.89 20.08 -1.28
N ASN A 176 -44.40 20.81 -0.30
CA ASN A 176 -43.74 21.04 0.98
C ASN A 176 -44.47 20.25 2.07
N VAL A 177 -43.73 19.48 2.88
CA VAL A 177 -44.28 18.77 4.05
C VAL A 177 -43.60 19.32 5.30
N LYS A 178 -44.38 20.03 6.13
CA LYS A 178 -43.89 20.66 7.36
C LYS A 178 -43.76 19.64 8.50
N GLY A 179 -44.69 18.69 8.63
CA GLY A 179 -44.68 17.65 9.66
C GLY A 179 -43.93 16.38 9.28
N ASP A 180 -43.96 15.38 10.17
CA ASP A 180 -43.25 14.11 9.98
C ASP A 180 -43.95 13.22 8.95
N CYS A 181 -43.17 12.46 8.17
CA CYS A 181 -43.67 11.43 7.28
C CYS A 181 -43.41 10.05 7.90
N ASP A 182 -44.45 9.43 8.44
CA ASP A 182 -44.35 8.15 9.16
C ASP A 182 -44.86 6.99 8.30
N PHE A 183 -43.96 6.13 7.84
CA PHE A 183 -44.28 4.93 7.06
C PHE A 183 -44.07 3.64 7.86
N LEU A 184 -43.87 3.69 9.17
CA LEU A 184 -43.41 2.54 9.98
C LEU A 184 -44.22 1.26 9.74
N GLY A 185 -43.51 0.17 9.45
CA GLY A 185 -44.09 -1.17 9.27
C GLY A 185 -45.05 -1.33 8.08
N SER A 186 -44.97 -0.44 7.09
CA SER A 186 -45.84 -0.47 5.91
C SER A 186 -45.24 -1.28 4.75
N GLU A 187 -46.11 -1.76 3.87
CA GLU A 187 -45.75 -2.43 2.62
C GLU A 187 -46.09 -1.51 1.44
N LEU A 188 -45.08 -1.04 0.71
CA LEU A 188 -45.26 -0.03 -0.33
C LEU A 188 -44.69 -0.52 -1.65
N ASP A 189 -45.46 -0.40 -2.72
CA ASP A 189 -44.97 -0.76 -4.05
C ASP A 189 -44.04 0.34 -4.58
N VAL A 190 -44.54 1.58 -4.74
CA VAL A 190 -43.73 2.69 -5.26
C VAL A 190 -43.92 3.97 -4.45
N ILE A 191 -42.80 4.56 -4.00
CA ILE A 191 -42.76 5.93 -3.47
C ILE A 191 -42.03 6.82 -4.47
N ARG A 192 -42.65 7.93 -4.88
CA ARG A 192 -42.00 8.96 -5.71
C ARG A 192 -42.02 10.30 -5.01
N LEU A 193 -40.83 10.84 -4.77
CA LEU A 193 -40.61 12.16 -4.21
C LEU A 193 -39.80 12.97 -5.23
N THR A 194 -40.33 14.10 -5.71
CA THR A 194 -39.65 14.85 -6.77
C THR A 194 -39.73 16.35 -6.56
N GLY A 195 -38.59 17.03 -6.45
CA GLY A 195 -38.52 18.49 -6.28
C GLY A 195 -39.22 18.99 -5.02
N SER A 196 -39.38 18.12 -4.01
CA SER A 196 -40.18 18.38 -2.82
C SER A 196 -39.29 18.78 -1.63
N LEU A 197 -39.85 19.55 -0.70
CA LEU A 197 -39.19 19.97 0.54
C LEU A 197 -39.81 19.22 1.73
N LEU A 198 -39.00 18.42 2.42
CA LEU A 198 -39.44 17.64 3.58
C LEU A 198 -38.79 18.20 4.84
N LYS A 199 -39.58 18.94 5.65
CA LYS A 199 -39.11 19.58 6.88
C LYS A 199 -39.14 18.67 8.08
N GLY A 200 -40.18 17.85 8.20
CA GLY A 200 -40.26 16.82 9.23
C GLY A 200 -39.41 15.59 8.91
N TYR A 201 -39.36 14.69 9.88
CA TYR A 201 -38.54 13.48 9.81
C TYR A 201 -39.23 12.42 8.95
N VAL A 202 -38.47 11.74 8.10
CA VAL A 202 -38.97 10.63 7.26
C VAL A 202 -38.62 9.30 7.91
N LYS A 203 -39.64 8.56 8.38
CA LYS A 203 -39.49 7.32 9.14
C LYS A 203 -39.91 6.13 8.28
N LEU A 204 -38.93 5.38 7.79
CA LEU A 204 -39.09 4.18 6.96
C LEU A 204 -38.60 2.91 7.67
N ASN A 205 -38.45 2.95 9.00
CA ASN A 205 -37.89 1.82 9.75
C ASN A 205 -38.77 0.57 9.65
N GLY A 206 -38.13 -0.56 9.34
CA GLY A 206 -38.81 -1.86 9.21
C GLY A 206 -39.87 -1.92 8.10
N THR A 207 -39.80 -1.04 7.10
CA THR A 207 -40.73 -1.03 5.96
C THR A 207 -40.27 -1.99 4.86
N SER A 208 -41.22 -2.51 4.08
CA SER A 208 -40.94 -3.26 2.85
C SER A 208 -41.39 -2.43 1.66
N ILE A 209 -40.45 -2.05 0.80
CA ILE A 209 -40.70 -1.14 -0.32
C ILE A 209 -40.18 -1.79 -1.60
N LYS A 210 -40.94 -1.77 -2.70
CA LYS A 210 -40.38 -2.27 -3.98
C LYS A 210 -39.47 -1.23 -4.61
N GLU A 211 -39.96 -0.02 -4.81
CA GLU A 211 -39.26 1.04 -5.54
C GLU A 211 -39.38 2.39 -4.81
N VAL A 212 -38.25 3.06 -4.58
CA VAL A 212 -38.20 4.45 -4.11
C VAL A 212 -37.45 5.29 -5.13
N HIS A 213 -38.11 6.37 -5.56
CA HIS A 213 -37.55 7.34 -6.48
C HIS A 213 -37.63 8.74 -5.88
N CYS A 214 -36.51 9.19 -5.34
CA CYS A 214 -36.29 10.55 -4.87
C CYS A 214 -35.39 11.27 -5.87
N HIS A 215 -35.89 12.35 -6.46
CA HIS A 215 -35.12 13.18 -7.40
C HIS A 215 -35.23 14.65 -7.02
N GLY A 216 -34.09 15.30 -6.72
CA GLY A 216 -34.06 16.71 -6.35
C GLY A 216 -34.83 17.03 -5.07
N VAL A 217 -34.86 16.11 -4.10
CA VAL A 217 -35.59 16.29 -2.83
C VAL A 217 -34.70 16.94 -1.79
N ASP A 218 -35.23 17.92 -1.07
CA ASP A 218 -34.54 18.59 0.04
C ASP A 218 -35.07 18.05 1.39
N PHE A 219 -34.30 17.15 2.01
CA PHE A 219 -34.58 16.58 3.33
C PHE A 219 -33.96 17.49 4.40
N LYS A 220 -34.76 18.43 4.91
CA LYS A 220 -34.38 19.25 6.07
C LYS A 220 -34.49 18.47 7.38
N GLY A 221 -35.50 17.61 7.50
CA GLY A 221 -35.56 16.59 8.55
C GLY A 221 -34.71 15.38 8.17
N GLY A 222 -34.27 14.61 9.17
CA GLY A 222 -33.52 13.38 8.92
C GLY A 222 -34.39 12.28 8.29
N ILE A 223 -33.72 11.29 7.70
CA ILE A 223 -34.34 10.09 7.17
C ILE A 223 -33.79 8.86 7.90
N SER A 224 -34.67 7.96 8.31
CA SER A 224 -34.29 6.70 8.94
C SER A 224 -34.95 5.53 8.21
N CYS A 225 -34.10 4.73 7.57
CA CYS A 225 -34.45 3.52 6.83
C CYS A 225 -33.98 2.26 7.58
N MET A 226 -33.74 2.34 8.89
CA MET A 226 -33.14 1.26 9.66
C MET A 226 -33.96 -0.02 9.50
N ARG A 227 -33.30 -1.11 9.07
CA ARG A 227 -33.93 -2.42 8.81
C ARG A 227 -35.06 -2.38 7.78
N ALA A 228 -35.07 -1.40 6.89
CA ALA A 228 -35.97 -1.38 5.75
C ALA A 228 -35.50 -2.37 4.67
N GLU A 229 -36.44 -2.90 3.90
CA GLU A 229 -36.19 -3.80 2.78
C GLU A 229 -36.66 -3.17 1.47
N PHE A 230 -35.72 -2.82 0.59
CA PHE A 230 -35.97 -2.36 -0.76
C PHE A 230 -35.72 -3.49 -1.75
N THR A 231 -36.72 -3.88 -2.53
CA THR A 231 -36.62 -5.12 -3.35
C THR A 231 -36.26 -4.90 -4.82
N LYS A 232 -36.34 -3.67 -5.36
CA LYS A 232 -36.07 -3.41 -6.79
C LYS A 232 -35.28 -2.15 -7.13
N ALA A 233 -35.62 -0.99 -6.57
CA ALA A 233 -34.93 0.26 -6.94
C ALA A 233 -34.89 1.24 -5.78
N VAL A 234 -33.73 1.85 -5.56
CA VAL A 234 -33.52 2.89 -4.56
C VAL A 234 -32.75 4.04 -5.19
N HIS A 235 -33.46 5.10 -5.57
CA HIS A 235 -32.87 6.27 -6.20
C HIS A 235 -33.03 7.48 -5.29
N PHE A 236 -31.92 8.16 -4.99
CA PHE A 236 -31.88 9.42 -4.25
C PHE A 236 -31.21 10.54 -5.06
N GLN A 237 -31.21 10.41 -6.39
CA GLN A 237 -30.50 11.29 -7.33
C GLN A 237 -30.72 12.78 -7.03
N GLU A 238 -29.64 13.56 -7.04
CA GLU A 238 -29.65 15.02 -6.88
C GLU A 238 -30.37 15.51 -5.60
N SER A 239 -30.54 14.64 -4.61
CA SER A 239 -31.21 14.98 -3.36
C SER A 239 -30.22 15.50 -2.32
N THR A 240 -30.70 16.35 -1.42
CA THR A 240 -29.88 16.97 -0.36
C THR A 240 -30.37 16.54 1.01
N PHE A 241 -29.47 16.03 1.85
CA PHE A 241 -29.73 15.67 3.25
C PHE A 241 -29.03 16.66 4.19
N HIS A 242 -29.82 17.43 4.93
CA HIS A 242 -29.31 18.42 5.89
C HIS A 242 -29.05 17.81 7.27
N GLU A 243 -29.78 16.77 7.62
CA GLU A 243 -29.72 16.04 8.89
C GLU A 243 -29.35 14.56 8.65
N SER A 244 -29.35 13.74 9.71
CA SER A 244 -28.94 12.33 9.65
C SER A 244 -29.71 11.51 8.60
N ALA A 245 -28.96 10.81 7.75
CA ALA A 245 -29.46 9.79 6.82
C ALA A 245 -28.98 8.39 7.27
N ASP A 246 -29.90 7.62 7.85
CA ASP A 246 -29.60 6.36 8.51
C ASP A 246 -30.12 5.16 7.70
N PHE A 247 -29.19 4.43 7.07
CA PHE A 247 -29.42 3.20 6.32
C PHE A 247 -28.86 1.96 7.04
N ARG A 248 -28.74 1.98 8.37
CA ARG A 248 -28.20 0.83 9.13
C ARG A 248 -29.04 -0.43 8.95
N ALA A 249 -28.36 -1.55 8.71
CA ALA A 249 -28.98 -2.86 8.53
C ALA A 249 -30.10 -2.85 7.46
N THR A 250 -29.96 -2.01 6.43
CA THR A 250 -30.95 -1.85 5.36
C THR A 250 -30.59 -2.73 4.18
N ASN A 251 -31.59 -3.38 3.58
CA ASN A 251 -31.42 -4.07 2.30
C ASN A 251 -31.77 -3.10 1.16
N LEU A 252 -30.74 -2.58 0.49
CA LEU A 252 -30.84 -1.72 -0.68
C LEU A 252 -30.74 -2.62 -1.94
N GLY A 253 -31.84 -3.29 -2.27
CA GLY A 253 -31.91 -4.25 -3.36
C GLY A 253 -32.17 -3.62 -4.73
N GLY A 254 -31.67 -4.31 -5.76
CA GLY A 254 -31.88 -3.97 -7.16
C GLY A 254 -30.96 -2.87 -7.70
N ASP A 255 -31.49 -1.74 -8.18
CA ASP A 255 -30.69 -0.62 -8.71
C ASP A 255 -30.59 0.51 -7.68
N VAL A 256 -29.39 0.71 -7.12
CA VAL A 256 -29.12 1.69 -6.06
C VAL A 256 -28.35 2.87 -6.64
N ASP A 257 -28.96 4.06 -6.62
CA ASP A 257 -28.42 5.26 -7.26
C ASP A 257 -28.47 6.49 -6.34
N PHE A 258 -27.30 6.88 -5.85
CA PHE A 258 -27.06 8.08 -5.02
C PHE A 258 -26.32 9.17 -5.81
N ARG A 259 -26.47 9.20 -7.15
CA ARG A 259 -25.77 10.19 -7.97
C ARG A 259 -26.12 11.64 -7.62
N GLY A 260 -25.10 12.48 -7.48
CA GLY A 260 -25.30 13.91 -7.23
C GLY A 260 -25.87 14.23 -5.84
N VAL A 261 -25.83 13.28 -4.90
CA VAL A 261 -26.37 13.48 -3.55
C VAL A 261 -25.41 14.33 -2.72
N ILE A 262 -25.99 15.23 -1.91
CA ILE A 262 -25.25 16.05 -0.95
C ILE A 262 -25.64 15.65 0.47
N PHE A 263 -24.66 15.28 1.28
CA PHE A 263 -24.82 14.95 2.70
C PHE A 263 -24.11 15.98 3.58
N TYR A 264 -24.86 16.86 4.26
CA TYR A 264 -24.28 17.78 5.24
C TYR A 264 -23.97 17.11 6.58
N CYS A 265 -24.63 15.99 6.88
CA CYS A 265 -24.33 15.11 8.01
C CYS A 265 -23.99 13.70 7.50
N GLY A 266 -23.05 13.03 8.17
CA GLY A 266 -22.50 11.75 7.71
C GLY A 266 -23.58 10.65 7.56
N PRO A 267 -23.78 10.09 6.37
CA PRO A 267 -24.70 8.98 6.19
C PRO A 267 -24.09 7.67 6.71
N THR A 268 -24.95 6.79 7.25
CA THR A 268 -24.51 5.48 7.72
C THR A 268 -25.18 4.35 6.96
N PHE A 269 -24.37 3.59 6.24
CA PHE A 269 -24.72 2.34 5.54
C PHE A 269 -24.18 1.12 6.29
N ARG A 270 -24.00 1.24 7.61
CA ARG A 270 -23.41 0.19 8.40
C ARG A 270 -24.27 -1.07 8.38
N GLU A 271 -23.64 -2.22 8.16
CA GLU A 271 -24.31 -3.52 8.05
C GLU A 271 -25.41 -3.54 6.96
N ALA A 272 -25.34 -2.65 5.97
CA ALA A 272 -26.31 -2.59 4.87
C ALA A 272 -25.92 -3.56 3.74
N ASP A 273 -26.93 -4.13 3.08
CA ASP A 273 -26.77 -4.92 1.87
C ASP A 273 -27.04 -4.01 0.66
N ILE A 274 -26.02 -3.73 -0.16
CA ILE A 274 -26.11 -2.80 -1.30
C ILE A 274 -25.89 -3.58 -2.59
N HIS A 275 -26.93 -3.61 -3.45
CA HIS A 275 -26.81 -4.18 -4.79
C HIS A 275 -26.56 -3.07 -5.84
N ALA A 276 -25.48 -3.20 -6.61
CA ALA A 276 -25.08 -2.32 -7.71
C ALA A 276 -25.04 -0.82 -7.36
N GLY A 277 -24.43 -0.47 -6.23
CA GLY A 277 -24.38 0.90 -5.72
C GLY A 277 -23.63 1.90 -6.61
N ASN A 278 -24.34 2.95 -7.02
CA ASN A 278 -23.79 4.07 -7.80
C ASN A 278 -23.70 5.33 -6.92
N PHE A 279 -22.48 5.64 -6.48
CA PHE A 279 -22.17 6.76 -5.58
C PHE A 279 -21.34 7.82 -6.29
N ARG A 280 -21.70 8.16 -7.54
CA ARG A 280 -20.98 9.17 -8.32
C ARG A 280 -21.42 10.58 -7.97
N CYS A 281 -20.45 11.49 -7.89
CA CYS A 281 -20.64 12.91 -7.70
C CYS A 281 -21.35 13.20 -6.37
N ILE A 282 -21.02 12.38 -5.36
CA ILE A 282 -21.47 12.59 -3.99
C ILE A 282 -20.58 13.63 -3.34
N ARG A 283 -21.20 14.52 -2.58
CA ARG A 283 -20.54 15.49 -1.72
C ARG A 283 -20.90 15.19 -0.27
N SER A 284 -19.91 15.21 0.62
CA SER A 284 -20.20 15.09 2.06
C SER A 284 -19.20 15.84 2.92
N ASN A 285 -19.74 16.65 3.83
CA ASN A 285 -18.97 17.38 4.84
C ASN A 285 -18.66 16.53 6.08
N SER A 286 -18.87 15.22 5.99
CA SER A 286 -18.74 14.27 7.10
C SER A 286 -18.43 12.88 6.56
N GLU A 287 -18.01 11.98 7.43
CA GLU A 287 -17.66 10.60 7.06
C GLU A 287 -18.85 9.86 6.44
N ILE A 288 -18.59 9.18 5.31
CA ILE A 288 -19.51 8.21 4.72
C ILE A 288 -19.10 6.82 5.20
N SER A 289 -19.92 6.20 6.06
CA SER A 289 -19.59 4.91 6.68
C SER A 289 -20.32 3.75 6.01
N PHE A 290 -19.56 2.84 5.39
CA PHE A 290 -19.99 1.54 4.87
C PHE A 290 -19.45 0.38 5.74
N TYR A 291 -19.24 0.64 7.02
CA TYR A 291 -18.68 -0.34 7.95
C TYR A 291 -19.50 -1.64 7.97
N GLN A 292 -18.83 -2.77 7.71
CA GLN A 292 -19.45 -4.10 7.60
C GLN A 292 -20.61 -4.19 6.58
N ALA A 293 -20.65 -3.31 5.57
CA ALA A 293 -21.62 -3.41 4.49
C ALA A 293 -21.26 -4.55 3.52
N GLU A 294 -22.29 -5.16 2.92
CA GLU A 294 -22.15 -6.18 1.89
C GLU A 294 -22.51 -5.58 0.53
N PHE A 295 -21.56 -5.56 -0.40
CA PHE A 295 -21.78 -5.09 -1.76
C PHE A 295 -21.92 -6.27 -2.72
N SER A 296 -23.05 -6.29 -3.43
CA SER A 296 -23.29 -7.19 -4.57
C SER A 296 -23.39 -6.37 -5.86
N GLY A 297 -22.97 -6.95 -7.00
CA GLY A 297 -22.83 -6.16 -8.24
C GLY A 297 -21.61 -5.21 -8.24
N GLN A 298 -21.53 -4.32 -9.23
CA GLN A 298 -20.41 -3.36 -9.35
C GLN A 298 -20.71 -2.08 -8.57
N THR A 299 -19.78 -1.67 -7.69
CA THR A 299 -19.88 -0.42 -6.93
C THR A 299 -18.95 0.63 -7.55
N ARG A 300 -19.47 1.85 -7.75
CA ARG A 300 -18.70 2.96 -8.33
C ARG A 300 -18.74 4.19 -7.44
N ILE A 301 -17.56 4.72 -7.16
CA ILE A 301 -17.38 5.97 -6.42
C ILE A 301 -16.48 6.87 -7.26
N SER A 302 -16.96 8.03 -7.65
CA SER A 302 -16.15 9.03 -8.36
C SER A 302 -16.69 10.43 -8.09
N SER A 303 -15.85 11.45 -8.01
CA SER A 303 -16.34 12.83 -8.05
C SER A 303 -16.71 13.21 -9.50
N CYS A 304 -17.37 14.36 -9.67
CA CYS A 304 -17.64 14.95 -10.99
C CYS A 304 -16.75 16.18 -11.17
N GLU A 305 -15.51 16.02 -11.62
CA GLU A 305 -14.76 17.14 -12.18
C GLU A 305 -14.72 17.06 -13.70
N GLN A 306 -15.72 17.70 -14.33
CA GLN A 306 -15.66 18.35 -15.65
C GLN A 306 -17.02 19.02 -15.94
N GLN A 307 -17.07 20.36 -15.81
CA GLN A 307 -18.23 21.17 -16.18
C GLN A 307 -18.33 21.35 -17.70
N ILE A 308 -19.56 21.34 -18.23
CA ILE A 308 -19.91 22.11 -19.43
C ILE A 308 -21.24 22.80 -19.15
N PHE A 309 -21.23 24.11 -18.86
CA PHE A 309 -22.37 25.00 -19.10
C PHE A 309 -21.89 26.40 -19.53
N ASP A 310 -22.61 26.98 -20.49
CA ASP A 310 -22.24 28.13 -21.34
C ASP A 310 -22.19 29.52 -20.67
N HIS A 311 -22.22 29.67 -19.34
CA HIS A 311 -21.90 30.94 -18.66
C HIS A 311 -21.67 30.79 -17.14
N PHE A 312 -20.43 31.11 -16.72
CA PHE A 312 -20.05 31.96 -15.56
C PHE A 312 -19.77 31.36 -14.15
N ASP A 313 -18.47 31.35 -13.80
CA ASP A 313 -17.70 31.76 -12.57
C ASP A 313 -18.42 32.35 -11.33
N ILE A 314 -17.93 32.33 -10.08
CA ILE A 314 -16.74 31.81 -9.31
C ILE A 314 -17.10 31.94 -7.81
N ASP A 315 -16.71 30.98 -6.96
CA ASP A 315 -15.86 31.10 -5.75
C ASP A 315 -15.87 29.75 -4.99
N ASP A 316 -14.72 29.28 -4.52
CA ASP A 316 -14.51 28.11 -3.62
C ASP A 316 -15.64 27.06 -3.53
N SER A 317 -15.55 26.01 -4.34
CA SER A 317 -16.04 24.70 -3.87
C SER A 317 -14.99 23.65 -4.14
N GLU A 318 -14.14 23.51 -3.14
CA GLU A 318 -13.51 22.28 -2.65
C GLU A 318 -14.55 21.14 -2.60
N ASP A 319 -14.98 20.61 -3.74
CA ASP A 319 -15.93 19.49 -3.79
C ASP A 319 -15.21 18.19 -3.40
N GLU A 320 -15.16 17.93 -2.09
CA GLU A 320 -14.35 16.89 -1.46
C GLU A 320 -15.20 15.90 -0.66
N ILE A 321 -14.70 14.67 -0.51
CA ILE A 321 -15.24 13.68 0.43
C ILE A 321 -14.46 13.80 1.72
N GLU A 322 -15.12 14.09 2.85
CA GLU A 322 -14.42 14.23 4.14
C GLU A 322 -13.59 12.98 4.50
N SER A 323 -14.19 11.80 4.46
CA SER A 323 -13.51 10.50 4.65
C SER A 323 -14.35 9.34 4.13
N LEU A 324 -13.68 8.23 3.81
CA LEU A 324 -14.30 7.00 3.33
C LEU A 324 -13.96 5.83 4.24
N ASN A 325 -14.97 5.16 4.77
CA ASN A 325 -14.78 4.02 5.67
C ASN A 325 -15.51 2.78 5.17
N PHE A 326 -14.75 1.85 4.60
CA PHE A 326 -15.18 0.52 4.18
C PHE A 326 -14.66 -0.58 5.11
N ASN A 327 -14.21 -0.26 6.32
CA ASN A 327 -13.63 -1.26 7.20
C ASN A 327 -14.58 -2.44 7.43
N GLY A 328 -14.06 -3.66 7.23
CA GLY A 328 -14.85 -4.89 7.36
C GLY A 328 -15.86 -5.12 6.24
N ALA A 329 -15.85 -4.34 5.15
CA ALA A 329 -16.77 -4.50 4.04
C ALA A 329 -16.42 -5.71 3.17
N TYR A 330 -17.44 -6.28 2.54
CA TYR A 330 -17.31 -7.40 1.62
C TYR A 330 -17.78 -7.02 0.22
N PHE A 331 -16.89 -7.12 -0.78
CA PHE A 331 -17.17 -6.79 -2.17
C PHE A 331 -17.20 -8.04 -3.05
N HIS A 332 -18.40 -8.42 -3.49
CA HIS A 332 -18.57 -9.49 -4.48
C HIS A 332 -18.12 -9.07 -5.89
N GLY A 333 -18.26 -7.78 -6.20
CA GLY A 333 -17.90 -7.17 -7.48
C GLY A 333 -16.66 -6.28 -7.37
N ASP A 334 -16.46 -5.44 -8.39
CA ASP A 334 -15.36 -4.48 -8.43
C ASP A 334 -15.64 -3.32 -7.47
N LEU A 335 -14.60 -2.84 -6.77
CA LEU A 335 -14.56 -1.50 -6.19
C LEU A 335 -13.68 -0.62 -7.08
N ILE A 336 -14.26 0.46 -7.59
CA ILE A 336 -13.55 1.47 -8.37
C ILE A 336 -13.74 2.83 -7.70
N ILE A 337 -12.65 3.41 -7.21
CA ILE A 337 -12.54 4.78 -6.72
C ILE A 337 -11.73 5.54 -7.76
N ARG A 338 -12.29 6.62 -8.32
CA ARG A 338 -11.56 7.40 -9.33
C ARG A 338 -11.95 8.87 -9.38
N ASP A 339 -11.05 9.70 -9.89
CA ASP A 339 -11.29 11.13 -10.15
C ASP A 339 -11.91 11.79 -8.91
N SER A 340 -11.27 11.67 -7.75
CA SER A 340 -11.83 12.05 -6.45
C SER A 340 -10.78 12.63 -5.51
N LYS A 341 -11.19 13.57 -4.67
CA LYS A 341 -10.40 14.06 -3.54
C LYS A 341 -11.06 13.68 -2.21
N VAL A 342 -10.28 13.04 -1.34
CA VAL A 342 -10.68 12.63 0.02
C VAL A 342 -9.84 13.41 1.02
N ASN A 343 -10.46 14.18 1.91
CA ASN A 343 -9.74 15.14 2.76
C ASN A 343 -8.94 14.51 3.89
N ASN A 344 -9.48 13.44 4.46
CA ASN A 344 -8.82 12.68 5.51
C ASN A 344 -8.51 11.27 4.99
N ASP A 345 -8.97 10.25 5.71
CA ASP A 345 -8.54 8.88 5.52
C ASP A 345 -9.44 8.09 4.55
N VAL A 346 -8.82 7.14 3.86
CA VAL A 346 -9.48 6.05 3.15
C VAL A 346 -9.21 4.75 3.91
N ALA A 347 -10.22 4.25 4.62
CA ALA A 347 -10.11 3.05 5.45
C ALA A 347 -10.76 1.84 4.77
N LEU A 348 -9.94 0.87 4.41
CA LEU A 348 -10.26 -0.39 3.74
C LEU A 348 -9.87 -1.61 4.58
N SER A 349 -9.45 -1.43 5.83
CA SER A 349 -8.94 -2.48 6.71
C SER A 349 -9.95 -3.58 7.03
N ARG A 350 -9.48 -4.83 7.11
CA ARG A 350 -10.28 -6.05 7.34
C ARG A 350 -11.35 -6.29 6.26
N SER A 351 -11.13 -5.77 5.05
CA SER A 351 -12.09 -5.91 3.95
C SER A 351 -11.73 -7.04 3.01
N ASP A 352 -12.73 -7.57 2.33
CA ASP A 352 -12.59 -8.68 1.41
C ASP A 352 -13.06 -8.27 0.00
N PHE A 353 -12.14 -8.30 -0.95
CA PHE A 353 -12.36 -7.97 -2.36
C PHE A 353 -12.28 -9.22 -3.22
N ASN A 354 -13.43 -9.73 -3.65
CA ASN A 354 -13.50 -10.93 -4.48
C ASN A 354 -13.08 -10.66 -5.95
N ARG A 355 -13.27 -9.43 -6.43
CA ARG A 355 -12.88 -8.99 -7.77
C ARG A 355 -11.73 -7.97 -7.73
N ASN A 356 -11.87 -6.86 -8.46
CA ASN A 356 -10.83 -5.87 -8.64
C ASN A 356 -11.01 -4.72 -7.63
N LEU A 357 -9.88 -4.22 -7.14
CA LEU A 357 -9.78 -2.97 -6.40
C LEU A 357 -8.98 -1.99 -7.26
N HIS A 358 -9.61 -0.91 -7.72
CA HIS A 358 -8.95 0.11 -8.52
C HIS A 358 -9.09 1.48 -7.86
N ILE A 359 -7.96 2.15 -7.65
CA ILE A 359 -7.85 3.53 -7.15
C ILE A 359 -7.12 4.34 -8.23
N LEU A 360 -7.81 5.27 -8.90
CA LEU A 360 -7.33 5.89 -10.14
C LEU A 360 -7.53 7.40 -10.11
N ASN A 361 -6.47 8.21 -10.22
CA ASN A 361 -6.60 9.68 -10.19
C ASN A 361 -7.30 10.16 -8.90
N VAL A 362 -6.72 9.80 -7.75
CA VAL A 362 -7.29 10.09 -6.42
C VAL A 362 -6.28 10.87 -5.58
N GLU A 363 -6.74 11.93 -4.92
CA GLU A 363 -5.98 12.65 -3.91
C GLU A 363 -6.54 12.29 -2.52
N VAL A 364 -5.69 11.86 -1.60
CA VAL A 364 -6.04 11.54 -0.21
C VAL A 364 -5.25 12.45 0.71
N GLY A 365 -5.93 13.28 1.51
CA GLY A 365 -5.32 14.23 2.43
C GLY A 365 -4.76 13.59 3.71
N GLY A 366 -5.26 12.39 4.07
CA GLY A 366 -4.80 11.59 5.21
C GLY A 366 -4.20 10.24 4.80
N ASN A 367 -4.42 9.21 5.62
CA ASN A 367 -3.85 7.88 5.43
C ASN A 367 -4.74 6.99 4.56
N MET A 368 -4.10 6.02 3.89
CA MET A 368 -4.80 4.93 3.22
C MET A 368 -4.51 3.61 3.95
N GLU A 369 -5.50 3.08 4.67
CA GLU A 369 -5.34 1.87 5.48
C GLU A 369 -6.05 0.68 4.85
N MET A 370 -5.32 -0.39 4.58
CA MET A 370 -5.84 -1.67 4.11
C MET A 370 -5.21 -2.83 4.88
N ILE A 371 -5.26 -2.78 6.21
CA ILE A 371 -4.63 -3.76 7.11
C ILE A 371 -5.47 -5.03 7.18
N SER A 372 -4.85 -6.21 7.10
CA SER A 372 -5.50 -7.53 7.21
C SER A 372 -6.66 -7.72 6.21
N SER A 373 -6.47 -7.27 4.97
CA SER A 373 -7.48 -7.33 3.91
C SER A 373 -7.08 -8.33 2.82
N VAL A 374 -8.04 -8.74 1.99
CA VAL A 374 -7.80 -9.75 0.94
C VAL A 374 -8.24 -9.22 -0.41
N VAL A 375 -7.34 -9.26 -1.40
CA VAL A 375 -7.66 -8.94 -2.82
C VAL A 375 -7.35 -10.14 -3.70
N ARG A 376 -8.35 -10.62 -4.47
CA ARG A 376 -8.24 -11.90 -5.21
C ARG A 376 -7.99 -11.78 -6.71
N SER A 377 -8.44 -10.71 -7.37
CA SER A 377 -8.35 -10.63 -8.84
C SER A 377 -7.26 -9.68 -9.33
N ARG A 378 -7.38 -8.37 -9.06
CA ARG A 378 -6.41 -7.35 -9.46
C ARG A 378 -6.47 -6.17 -8.49
N PHE A 379 -5.31 -5.60 -8.17
CA PHE A 379 -5.19 -4.37 -7.42
C PHE A 379 -4.41 -3.35 -8.25
N VAL A 380 -5.05 -2.21 -8.56
CA VAL A 380 -4.43 -1.12 -9.31
C VAL A 380 -4.50 0.16 -8.51
N ILE A 381 -3.36 0.84 -8.36
CA ILE A 381 -3.27 2.25 -7.95
C ILE A 381 -2.61 2.99 -9.11
N ASN A 382 -3.26 4.01 -9.65
CA ASN A 382 -2.72 4.80 -10.75
C ASN A 382 -2.93 6.30 -10.53
N SER A 383 -1.90 7.12 -10.76
CA SER A 383 -1.95 8.58 -10.65
C SER A 383 -2.57 9.02 -9.31
N THR A 384 -2.09 8.47 -8.19
CA THR A 384 -2.70 8.67 -6.87
C THR A 384 -1.72 9.37 -5.94
N GLU A 385 -2.18 10.43 -5.27
CA GLU A 385 -1.41 11.17 -4.27
C GLU A 385 -2.02 10.95 -2.88
N VAL A 386 -1.19 10.52 -1.93
CA VAL A 386 -1.58 10.30 -0.53
C VAL A 386 -0.71 11.17 0.36
N ASN A 387 -1.28 12.22 0.95
CA ASN A 387 -0.61 13.11 1.91
C ASN A 387 -0.44 12.48 3.31
N GLY A 388 -0.21 11.17 3.34
CA GLY A 388 -0.18 10.32 4.51
C GLY A 388 0.52 8.99 4.21
N ASP A 389 0.39 8.06 5.14
CA ASP A 389 0.97 6.72 5.02
C ASP A 389 -0.01 5.77 4.34
N ILE A 390 0.54 4.85 3.54
CA ILE A 390 -0.21 3.75 2.93
C ILE A 390 0.13 2.46 3.69
N GLU A 391 -0.83 1.97 4.47
CA GLU A 391 -0.65 0.86 5.40
C GLU A 391 -1.41 -0.39 4.95
N MET A 392 -0.70 -1.41 4.46
CA MET A 392 -1.28 -2.63 3.90
C MET A 392 -0.87 -3.91 4.64
N VAL A 393 -0.42 -3.78 5.89
CA VAL A 393 0.17 -4.84 6.72
C VAL A 393 -0.74 -6.05 6.92
N HIS A 394 -0.15 -7.26 6.92
CA HIS A 394 -0.83 -8.56 7.10
C HIS A 394 -1.92 -8.86 6.07
N SER A 395 -1.88 -8.21 4.90
CA SER A 395 -2.87 -8.43 3.85
C SER A 395 -2.50 -9.59 2.92
N GLN A 396 -3.50 -10.10 2.20
CA GLN A 396 -3.33 -11.15 1.21
C GLN A 396 -3.68 -10.62 -0.18
N LEU A 397 -2.66 -10.23 -0.93
CA LEU A 397 -2.78 -9.75 -2.30
C LEU A 397 -2.50 -10.91 -3.26
N VAL A 398 -3.45 -11.84 -3.37
CA VAL A 398 -3.34 -13.06 -4.20
C VAL A 398 -3.57 -12.75 -5.70
N CYS A 399 -3.24 -11.53 -6.09
CA CYS A 399 -3.58 -10.90 -7.36
C CYS A 399 -2.36 -10.22 -7.98
N ILE A 400 -2.53 -9.75 -9.22
CA ILE A 400 -1.58 -8.82 -9.83
C ILE A 400 -1.72 -7.49 -9.10
N VAL A 401 -0.59 -6.92 -8.68
CA VAL A 401 -0.50 -5.58 -8.08
C VAL A 401 0.21 -4.65 -9.07
N GLU A 402 -0.46 -3.56 -9.45
CA GLU A 402 0.05 -2.56 -10.38
C GLU A 402 -0.06 -1.18 -9.73
N PHE A 403 1.06 -0.62 -9.29
CA PHE A 403 1.14 0.75 -8.80
C PHE A 403 1.88 1.60 -9.83
N THR A 404 1.28 2.72 -10.25
CA THR A 404 1.85 3.61 -11.27
C THR A 404 1.58 5.06 -10.86
N GLU A 405 2.58 5.93 -10.96
CA GLU A 405 2.44 7.36 -10.58
C GLU A 405 1.84 7.52 -9.17
N LEU A 406 2.48 6.88 -8.18
CA LEU A 406 2.04 6.88 -6.78
C LEU A 406 2.93 7.78 -5.94
N THR A 407 2.34 8.78 -5.29
CA THR A 407 3.05 9.65 -4.34
C THR A 407 2.50 9.41 -2.93
N ALA A 408 3.37 9.16 -1.94
CA ALA A 408 2.95 9.03 -0.54
C ALA A 408 4.06 9.41 0.46
N ASN A 409 3.73 9.51 1.75
CA ASN A 409 4.76 9.64 2.79
C ASN A 409 5.52 8.32 2.94
N SER A 410 4.82 7.21 3.13
CA SER A 410 5.40 5.87 3.24
C SER A 410 4.45 4.82 2.67
N LEU A 411 5.00 3.65 2.34
CA LEU A 411 4.23 2.49 1.90
C LEU A 411 4.67 1.26 2.71
N ASN A 412 3.75 0.69 3.47
CA ASN A 412 4.03 -0.46 4.32
C ASN A 412 3.24 -1.70 3.84
N LEU A 413 3.97 -2.63 3.24
CA LEU A 413 3.52 -3.96 2.82
C LEU A 413 4.08 -5.05 3.74
N SER A 414 4.57 -4.73 4.94
CA SER A 414 5.18 -5.73 5.82
C SER A 414 4.21 -6.87 6.16
N ARG A 415 4.73 -8.11 6.15
CA ARG A 415 3.96 -9.34 6.36
C ARG A 415 2.79 -9.54 5.40
N THR A 416 2.82 -8.89 4.23
CA THR A 416 1.81 -9.06 3.18
C THR A 416 2.18 -10.24 2.28
N GLU A 417 1.20 -11.05 1.91
CA GLU A 417 1.36 -12.09 0.90
C GLU A 417 1.14 -11.49 -0.48
N LEU A 418 2.16 -11.53 -1.33
CA LEU A 418 2.08 -11.13 -2.74
C LEU A 418 2.02 -12.42 -3.58
N GLY A 419 0.88 -12.66 -4.25
CA GLY A 419 0.61 -13.97 -4.87
C GLY A 419 0.94 -14.06 -6.36
N LYS A 420 1.09 -12.93 -7.05
CA LYS A 420 1.38 -12.87 -8.50
C LYS A 420 2.39 -11.79 -8.79
N VAL A 421 2.66 -11.58 -10.08
CA VAL A 421 3.54 -10.50 -10.56
C VAL A 421 3.03 -9.17 -10.03
N SER A 422 3.96 -8.41 -9.44
CA SER A 422 3.74 -7.07 -8.90
C SER A 422 4.66 -6.11 -9.63
N ARG A 423 4.09 -5.04 -10.20
CA ARG A 423 4.84 -3.96 -10.85
C ARG A 423 4.53 -2.65 -10.16
N ILE A 424 5.57 -1.94 -9.79
CA ILE A 424 5.53 -0.59 -9.22
C ILE A 424 6.38 0.29 -10.13
N THR A 425 5.81 1.35 -10.67
CA THR A 425 6.49 2.24 -11.62
C THR A 425 6.19 3.69 -11.25
N ASP A 426 7.16 4.59 -11.42
CA ASP A 426 6.98 6.03 -11.14
C ASP A 426 6.45 6.31 -9.71
N MET A 427 6.97 5.60 -8.71
CA MET A 427 6.58 5.79 -7.31
C MET A 427 7.50 6.82 -6.63
N SER A 428 6.93 7.78 -5.90
CA SER A 428 7.67 8.80 -5.14
C SER A 428 7.27 8.75 -3.67
N LEU A 429 8.15 8.26 -2.80
CA LEU A 429 7.93 8.18 -1.36
C LEU A 429 8.84 9.14 -0.61
N MET A 430 8.26 10.00 0.22
CA MET A 430 9.03 10.92 1.07
C MET A 430 9.76 10.22 2.23
N GLY A 431 9.39 8.97 2.52
CA GLY A 431 9.86 8.16 3.64
C GLY A 431 10.13 6.72 3.24
N GLU A 432 9.67 5.77 4.07
CA GLU A 432 10.03 4.36 3.90
C GLU A 432 9.09 3.55 3.01
N PHE A 433 9.68 2.60 2.27
CA PHE A 433 8.99 1.49 1.65
C PHE A 433 9.31 0.18 2.39
N ASP A 434 8.37 -0.33 3.18
CA ASP A 434 8.56 -1.54 3.98
C ASP A 434 7.88 -2.76 3.32
N ILE A 435 8.68 -3.68 2.79
CA ILE A 435 8.33 -4.99 2.27
C ILE A 435 8.97 -6.12 3.10
N SER A 436 9.12 -5.92 4.41
CA SER A 436 9.72 -6.91 5.32
C SER A 436 8.77 -8.07 5.65
N ASN A 437 9.34 -9.26 5.87
CA ASN A 437 8.60 -10.51 6.11
C ASN A 437 7.61 -10.86 4.98
N VAL A 438 7.94 -10.48 3.74
CA VAL A 438 7.13 -10.78 2.56
C VAL A 438 7.62 -12.07 1.92
N ASN A 439 6.67 -12.87 1.42
CA ASN A 439 6.96 -14.01 0.57
C ASN A 439 6.40 -13.72 -0.83
N GLN A 440 7.28 -13.52 -1.80
CA GLN A 440 6.93 -13.20 -3.18
C GLN A 440 7.54 -14.25 -4.12
N GLU A 441 6.72 -15.22 -4.51
CA GLU A 441 7.11 -16.33 -5.40
C GLU A 441 7.11 -15.92 -6.89
N SER A 442 6.49 -14.79 -7.22
CA SER A 442 6.45 -14.22 -8.58
C SER A 442 7.41 -13.03 -8.71
N ASP A 443 7.44 -12.39 -9.88
CA ASP A 443 8.27 -11.22 -10.11
C ASP A 443 7.75 -10.01 -9.32
N LEU A 444 8.65 -9.33 -8.59
CA LEU A 444 8.44 -7.96 -8.11
C LEU A 444 9.38 -7.04 -8.88
N ILE A 445 8.78 -6.13 -9.64
CA ILE A 445 9.47 -5.17 -10.48
C ILE A 445 9.18 -3.77 -9.96
N ILE A 446 10.23 -3.01 -9.67
CA ILE A 446 10.17 -1.62 -9.27
C ILE A 446 11.02 -0.82 -10.25
N GLU A 447 10.38 0.12 -10.94
CA GLU A 447 10.95 0.89 -12.05
C GLU A 447 10.77 2.40 -11.79
N ASP A 448 11.75 3.22 -12.18
CA ASP A 448 11.64 4.68 -12.26
C ASP A 448 11.11 5.34 -10.96
N SER A 449 11.52 4.85 -9.78
CA SER A 449 10.93 5.23 -8.50
C SER A 449 11.95 5.89 -7.56
N SER A 450 11.52 6.89 -6.77
CA SER A 450 12.32 7.62 -5.79
C SER A 450 11.80 7.35 -4.37
N ILE A 451 12.68 6.87 -3.49
CA ILE A 451 12.32 6.38 -2.15
C ILE A 451 13.40 6.80 -1.15
N GLU A 452 13.03 7.31 0.03
CA GLU A 452 14.04 7.65 1.04
C GLU A 452 14.76 6.39 1.57
N LYS A 453 13.98 5.38 1.96
CA LYS A 453 14.47 4.12 2.53
C LYS A 453 13.65 2.93 2.05
N ILE A 454 14.29 1.80 1.75
CA ILE A 454 13.60 0.53 1.49
C ILE A 454 13.98 -0.52 2.54
N ASN A 455 13.00 -1.20 3.12
CA ASN A 455 13.18 -2.28 4.08
C ASN A 455 12.55 -3.56 3.53
N ALA A 456 13.32 -4.64 3.41
CA ALA A 456 12.88 -5.92 2.88
C ALA A 456 13.30 -7.08 3.78
N ILE A 457 13.40 -6.84 5.09
CA ILE A 457 14.08 -7.72 6.05
C ILE A 457 13.32 -9.05 6.23
N ALA A 458 14.07 -10.15 6.35
CA ALA A 458 13.54 -11.49 6.61
C ALA A 458 12.49 -11.95 5.58
N SER A 459 12.73 -11.63 4.31
CA SER A 459 11.80 -11.91 3.21
C SER A 459 12.32 -13.00 2.27
N TYR A 460 11.45 -13.44 1.34
CA TYR A 460 11.84 -14.28 0.22
C TYR A 460 11.30 -13.68 -1.09
N PHE A 461 12.18 -13.54 -2.08
CA PHE A 461 11.83 -13.08 -3.42
C PHE A 461 12.35 -14.07 -4.46
N SER A 462 11.47 -14.57 -5.33
CA SER A 462 11.89 -15.38 -6.47
C SER A 462 12.63 -14.52 -7.50
N ASN A 463 12.04 -13.38 -7.89
CA ASN A 463 12.72 -12.38 -8.71
C ASN A 463 12.41 -10.99 -8.15
N LEU A 464 13.45 -10.26 -7.73
CA LEU A 464 13.36 -8.85 -7.40
C LEU A 464 14.16 -8.04 -8.41
N HIS A 465 13.48 -7.13 -9.10
CA HIS A 465 14.05 -6.23 -10.09
C HIS A 465 13.86 -4.79 -9.63
N LEU A 466 14.96 -4.09 -9.42
CA LEU A 466 15.01 -2.67 -9.08
C LEU A 466 15.73 -1.96 -10.23
N HIS A 467 14.98 -1.29 -11.10
CA HIS A 467 15.49 -0.63 -12.30
C HIS A 467 15.30 0.88 -12.17
N ASP A 468 16.34 1.66 -12.49
CA ASP A 468 16.31 3.11 -12.42
C ASP A 468 15.75 3.60 -11.06
N ILE A 469 16.19 2.93 -9.98
CA ILE A 469 15.72 3.22 -8.62
C ILE A 469 16.60 4.30 -7.97
N ASP A 470 15.98 5.35 -7.46
CA ASP A 470 16.61 6.40 -6.68
C ASP A 470 16.34 6.16 -5.19
N ILE A 471 17.35 5.67 -4.46
CA ILE A 471 17.25 5.45 -3.01
C ILE A 471 18.16 6.45 -2.30
N ASP A 472 17.58 7.40 -1.58
CA ASP A 472 18.34 8.52 -1.00
C ASP A 472 19.28 8.10 0.13
N SER A 473 18.88 7.10 0.92
CA SER A 473 19.60 6.74 2.16
C SER A 473 19.99 5.26 2.19
N ILE A 474 19.05 4.37 2.49
CA ILE A 474 19.37 2.97 2.82
C ILE A 474 18.38 1.98 2.24
N GLY A 475 18.92 0.93 1.62
CA GLY A 475 18.19 -0.28 1.27
C GLY A 475 18.60 -1.46 2.15
N ARG A 476 17.69 -1.90 3.02
CA ARG A 476 17.92 -3.04 3.93
C ARG A 476 17.29 -4.30 3.39
N PHE A 477 18.12 -5.27 3.07
CA PHE A 477 17.73 -6.58 2.58
C PHE A 477 18.17 -7.70 3.54
N ASP A 478 18.35 -7.39 4.83
CA ASP A 478 18.91 -8.31 5.81
C ASP A 478 18.08 -9.59 6.00
N SER A 479 18.76 -10.71 6.26
CA SER A 479 18.18 -12.05 6.41
C SER A 479 17.24 -12.46 5.28
N THR A 480 17.43 -11.94 4.07
CA THR A 480 16.53 -12.13 2.93
C THR A 480 17.11 -13.14 1.95
N THR A 481 16.24 -13.93 1.32
CA THR A 481 16.64 -14.86 0.26
C THR A 481 16.12 -14.39 -1.09
N PHE A 482 17.03 -14.26 -2.06
CA PHE A 482 16.75 -13.93 -3.44
C PHE A 482 17.12 -15.11 -4.34
N ASP A 483 16.16 -15.63 -5.11
CA ASP A 483 16.50 -16.58 -6.18
C ASP A 483 17.10 -15.86 -7.40
N ASN A 484 16.69 -14.61 -7.65
CA ASN A 484 17.24 -13.72 -8.65
C ASN A 484 17.12 -12.27 -8.16
N PHE A 485 18.24 -11.56 -8.10
CA PHE A 485 18.27 -10.15 -7.68
C PHE A 485 18.87 -9.29 -8.80
N HIS A 486 18.16 -8.26 -9.23
CA HIS A 486 18.67 -7.26 -10.16
C HIS A 486 18.53 -5.87 -9.53
N ILE A 487 19.62 -5.11 -9.50
CA ILE A 487 19.58 -3.69 -9.13
C ILE A 487 20.40 -2.84 -10.12
N ASP A 488 19.80 -1.75 -10.56
CA ASP A 488 20.39 -0.67 -11.33
C ASP A 488 20.03 0.68 -10.65
N PRO A 489 20.86 1.15 -9.71
CA PRO A 489 20.60 2.34 -8.92
C PRO A 489 21.03 3.61 -9.64
N VAL A 490 20.24 4.68 -9.49
CA VAL A 490 20.50 5.99 -10.09
C VAL A 490 21.57 6.75 -9.30
N ASP A 491 22.44 7.50 -10.00
CA ASP A 491 23.31 8.49 -9.37
C ASP A 491 22.53 9.74 -8.97
N ASN A 492 22.23 9.84 -7.68
CA ASN A 492 21.51 10.98 -7.08
C ASN A 492 22.44 11.97 -6.36
N GLY A 493 23.77 11.77 -6.41
CA GLY A 493 24.71 12.60 -5.66
C GLY A 493 24.76 12.33 -4.15
N HIS A 494 24.00 11.36 -3.65
CA HIS A 494 23.96 10.98 -2.24
C HIS A 494 24.72 9.67 -1.99
N ILE A 495 25.10 9.43 -0.72
CA ILE A 495 25.76 8.19 -0.31
C ILE A 495 24.67 7.13 -0.08
N GLN A 496 24.57 6.17 -0.99
CA GLN A 496 23.61 5.08 -0.90
C GLN A 496 24.22 3.86 -0.20
N ILE A 497 23.46 3.21 0.68
CA ILE A 497 23.91 2.01 1.39
C ILE A 497 22.91 0.88 1.19
N TYR A 498 23.40 -0.28 0.76
CA TYR A 498 22.65 -1.50 0.58
C TYR A 498 23.16 -2.59 1.51
N SER A 499 22.35 -3.00 2.48
CA SER A 499 22.69 -4.03 3.47
C SER A 499 22.08 -5.37 3.10
N PHE A 500 22.91 -6.42 3.04
CA PHE A 500 22.51 -7.81 2.79
C PHE A 500 22.95 -8.73 3.93
N LEU A 501 22.98 -8.22 5.16
CA LEU A 501 23.46 -8.95 6.34
C LEU A 501 22.74 -10.30 6.46
N GLU A 502 23.48 -11.39 6.60
CA GLU A 502 22.93 -12.76 6.74
C GLU A 502 21.95 -13.18 5.62
N SER A 503 22.09 -12.60 4.43
CA SER A 503 21.18 -12.85 3.30
C SER A 503 21.72 -13.92 2.34
N THR A 504 20.89 -14.37 1.42
CA THR A 504 21.29 -15.33 0.36
C THR A 504 20.86 -14.79 -0.99
N ILE A 505 21.82 -14.57 -1.90
CA ILE A 505 21.57 -14.15 -3.29
C ILE A 505 22.01 -15.31 -4.19
N LYS A 506 21.07 -16.09 -4.74
CA LYS A 506 21.42 -17.28 -5.54
C LYS A 506 21.96 -16.98 -6.92
N LYS A 507 21.53 -15.88 -7.54
CA LYS A 507 22.04 -15.32 -8.80
C LYS A 507 21.52 -13.90 -8.96
N GLY A 508 22.11 -13.14 -9.87
CA GLY A 508 21.65 -11.78 -10.10
C GLY A 508 22.57 -10.93 -10.94
N ARG A 509 22.24 -9.63 -10.99
CA ARG A 509 23.01 -8.59 -11.66
C ARG A 509 23.01 -7.33 -10.79
N ILE A 510 24.17 -6.71 -10.63
CA ILE A 510 24.32 -5.43 -9.93
C ILE A 510 25.04 -4.48 -10.88
N GLU A 511 24.38 -3.37 -11.24
CA GLU A 511 24.97 -2.33 -12.08
C GLU A 511 25.40 -1.15 -11.21
N HIS A 512 26.55 -0.55 -11.53
CA HIS A 512 27.08 0.62 -10.83
C HIS A 512 26.83 1.89 -11.63
N PRO A 513 26.45 3.00 -10.97
CA PRO A 513 26.47 4.31 -11.59
C PRO A 513 27.90 4.75 -11.91
N SER A 514 28.04 5.70 -12.83
CA SER A 514 29.35 6.23 -13.25
C SER A 514 30.05 7.04 -12.16
N GLU A 515 29.28 7.72 -11.31
CA GLU A 515 29.76 8.49 -10.16
C GLU A 515 28.95 8.10 -8.90
N ASN A 516 29.45 8.41 -7.71
CA ASN A 516 28.80 8.12 -6.41
C ASN A 516 28.32 6.68 -6.20
N GLN A 517 29.21 5.71 -6.43
CA GLN A 517 28.91 4.29 -6.26
C GLN A 517 28.29 3.95 -4.90
N PRO A 518 27.19 3.19 -4.86
CA PRO A 518 26.61 2.72 -3.60
C PRO A 518 27.53 1.79 -2.84
N PHE A 519 27.41 1.80 -1.52
CA PHE A 519 28.09 0.86 -0.66
C PHE A 519 27.23 -0.39 -0.43
N TYR A 520 27.83 -1.57 -0.58
CA TYR A 520 27.14 -2.86 -0.42
C TYR A 520 27.74 -3.64 0.76
N ASP A 521 26.97 -3.82 1.83
CA ASP A 521 27.35 -4.69 2.96
C ASP A 521 26.91 -6.14 2.68
N MET A 522 27.90 -7.02 2.45
CA MET A 522 27.71 -8.45 2.20
C MET A 522 28.14 -9.30 3.41
N THR A 523 28.06 -8.75 4.61
CA THR A 523 28.45 -9.45 5.84
C THR A 523 27.59 -10.69 6.06
N SER A 524 28.24 -11.85 6.25
CA SER A 524 27.61 -13.16 6.43
C SER A 524 26.63 -13.55 5.31
N THR A 525 26.72 -12.92 4.13
CA THR A 525 25.87 -13.20 2.98
C THR A 525 26.36 -14.45 2.23
N THR A 526 25.45 -15.23 1.68
CA THR A 526 25.75 -16.28 0.69
C THR A 526 25.54 -15.71 -0.71
N LEU A 527 26.61 -15.63 -1.49
CA LEU A 527 26.66 -15.00 -2.80
C LEU A 527 26.86 -16.03 -3.92
N GLY A 528 25.86 -16.16 -4.77
CA GLY A 528 25.86 -17.00 -5.96
C GLY A 528 26.59 -16.38 -7.17
N PRO A 529 26.38 -16.92 -8.38
CA PRO A 529 26.80 -16.27 -9.62
C PRO A 529 26.04 -14.95 -9.83
N ILE A 530 26.66 -13.83 -9.47
CA ILE A 530 26.17 -12.48 -9.74
C ILE A 530 27.07 -11.79 -10.77
N ASP A 531 26.45 -11.10 -11.72
CA ASP A 531 27.16 -10.28 -12.70
C ASP A 531 27.27 -8.84 -12.15
N ILE A 532 28.48 -8.37 -11.86
CA ILE A 532 28.72 -6.98 -11.42
C ILE A 532 29.20 -6.17 -12.61
N ILE A 533 28.47 -5.11 -12.96
CA ILE A 533 28.72 -4.31 -14.15
C ILE A 533 29.07 -2.90 -13.74
N ALA A 534 30.30 -2.51 -14.06
CA ALA A 534 30.81 -1.17 -13.82
C ALA A 534 31.08 -0.46 -15.17
N PRO A 535 30.80 0.85 -15.29
CA PRO A 535 31.25 1.65 -16.41
C PRO A 535 32.79 1.63 -16.56
N GLU A 536 33.28 1.97 -17.76
CA GLU A 536 34.72 1.93 -18.04
C GLU A 536 35.50 2.90 -17.12
N GLY A 537 36.49 2.38 -16.39
CA GLY A 537 37.31 3.16 -15.44
C GLY A 537 36.77 3.21 -14.00
N VAL A 538 35.63 2.56 -13.74
CA VAL A 538 35.02 2.46 -12.41
C VAL A 538 35.38 1.11 -11.78
N GLU A 539 35.81 1.11 -10.52
CA GLU A 539 36.15 -0.11 -9.77
C GLU A 539 34.87 -0.90 -9.43
N SER A 540 34.85 -2.19 -9.76
CA SER A 540 33.65 -3.03 -9.68
C SER A 540 33.42 -3.65 -8.30
N LEU A 541 34.48 -4.09 -7.61
CA LEU A 541 34.39 -4.76 -6.31
C LEU A 541 34.63 -3.81 -5.13
N SER A 542 35.32 -2.71 -5.35
CA SER A 542 35.63 -1.75 -4.29
C SER A 542 34.43 -1.25 -3.47
N PRO A 543 33.21 -1.10 -4.01
CA PRO A 543 32.06 -0.68 -3.20
C PRO A 543 31.49 -1.77 -2.29
N PHE A 544 31.95 -3.02 -2.40
CA PHE A 544 31.45 -4.15 -1.62
C PHE A 544 32.30 -4.42 -0.37
N GLN A 545 31.64 -4.60 0.77
CA GLN A 545 32.24 -5.12 1.98
C GLN A 545 31.95 -6.62 2.12
N PHE A 546 33.00 -7.43 1.95
CA PHE A 546 32.93 -8.87 2.15
C PHE A 546 33.45 -9.26 3.54
N VAL A 547 32.57 -9.64 4.45
CA VAL A 547 32.91 -10.04 5.82
C VAL A 547 32.24 -11.36 6.13
N GLU A 548 33.02 -12.42 6.29
CA GLU A 548 32.50 -13.79 6.43
C GLU A 548 31.49 -14.21 5.32
N THR A 549 31.56 -13.58 4.14
CA THR A 549 30.71 -13.89 2.98
C THR A 549 31.06 -15.27 2.40
N ASP A 550 30.04 -16.09 2.16
CA ASP A 550 30.16 -17.38 1.45
C ASP A 550 30.01 -17.15 -0.05
N PHE A 551 30.98 -17.58 -0.85
CA PHE A 551 30.99 -17.42 -2.30
C PHE A 551 30.63 -18.76 -2.98
N GLU A 552 29.35 -18.99 -3.24
CA GLU A 552 28.81 -20.22 -3.83
C GLU A 552 28.57 -20.07 -5.34
N GLY A 553 29.64 -20.09 -6.14
CA GLY A 553 29.53 -19.95 -7.60
C GLY A 553 29.80 -18.54 -8.14
N PHE A 554 30.23 -17.61 -7.29
CA PHE A 554 30.75 -16.30 -7.70
C PHE A 554 32.03 -16.43 -8.53
N ASP A 555 32.08 -15.80 -9.71
CA ASP A 555 33.25 -15.83 -10.60
C ASP A 555 34.16 -14.61 -10.40
N PHE A 556 35.36 -14.84 -9.89
CA PHE A 556 36.38 -13.80 -9.70
C PHE A 556 37.14 -13.45 -10.98
N THR A 557 36.92 -14.16 -12.09
CA THR A 557 37.72 -14.02 -13.32
C THR A 557 37.62 -12.62 -13.91
N ASP A 558 36.42 -12.04 -13.94
CA ASP A 558 36.16 -10.73 -14.52
C ASP A 558 36.71 -9.58 -13.66
N HIS A 559 36.91 -9.83 -12.37
CA HIS A 559 37.42 -8.84 -11.40
C HIS A 559 38.92 -8.98 -11.11
N ARG A 560 39.61 -9.87 -11.82
CA ARG A 560 41.01 -10.23 -11.52
C ARG A 560 41.98 -9.06 -11.66
N GLN A 561 41.77 -8.19 -12.65
CA GLN A 561 42.66 -7.05 -12.85
C GLN A 561 42.61 -6.10 -11.64
N GLU A 562 41.40 -5.75 -11.19
CA GLU A 562 41.17 -4.91 -10.01
C GLU A 562 41.78 -5.56 -8.75
N LEU A 563 41.56 -6.87 -8.56
CA LEU A 563 42.15 -7.61 -7.44
C LEU A 563 43.68 -7.62 -7.50
N GLU A 564 44.30 -7.78 -8.66
CA GLU A 564 45.76 -7.74 -8.81
C GLU A 564 46.35 -6.35 -8.46
N GLU A 565 45.67 -5.27 -8.88
CA GLU A 565 46.05 -3.89 -8.59
C GLU A 565 45.99 -3.59 -7.07
N ASN A 566 44.97 -4.11 -6.39
CA ASN A 566 44.80 -4.00 -4.93
C ASN A 566 45.53 -5.09 -4.14
N ASN A 567 46.52 -5.78 -4.73
CA ASN A 567 47.30 -6.85 -4.09
C ASN A 567 46.45 -8.00 -3.50
N TRP A 568 45.26 -8.24 -4.06
CA TRP A 568 44.27 -9.21 -3.60
C TRP A 568 43.69 -8.90 -2.21
N GLU A 569 43.82 -7.66 -1.76
CA GLU A 569 43.18 -7.19 -0.53
C GLU A 569 41.80 -6.62 -0.88
N PHE A 570 40.78 -7.04 -0.15
CA PHE A 570 39.49 -6.37 -0.19
C PHE A 570 39.67 -4.99 0.46
N ASP A 571 39.40 -3.93 -0.32
CA ASP A 571 39.58 -2.56 0.14
C ASP A 571 38.40 -2.13 1.02
N TYR A 572 38.57 -2.25 2.33
CA TYR A 572 37.60 -1.75 3.31
C TYR A 572 37.79 -0.25 3.62
N SER A 573 38.80 0.41 3.05
CA SER A 573 39.13 1.81 3.40
C SER A 573 38.20 2.83 2.76
N LYS A 574 37.44 2.44 1.72
CA LYS A 574 36.35 3.27 1.17
C LYS A 574 35.05 3.19 2.00
N VAL A 575 35.01 2.28 2.97
CA VAL A 575 33.93 2.13 3.97
C VAL A 575 34.08 3.13 5.13
N ASP A 576 35.16 3.93 5.16
CA ASP A 576 35.30 5.07 6.07
C ASP A 576 34.32 6.19 5.67
N VAL A 577 33.04 5.96 5.95
CA VAL A 577 31.96 6.93 5.78
C VAL A 577 32.29 8.22 6.57
N GLU A 578 32.96 8.10 7.72
CA GLU A 578 33.48 9.24 8.50
C GLU A 578 34.40 10.16 7.67
N ARG A 579 35.20 9.60 6.75
CA ARG A 579 36.12 10.37 5.91
C ARG A 579 35.42 11.01 4.71
N ARG A 580 34.43 10.33 4.12
CA ARG A 580 33.60 10.87 3.03
C ARG A 580 32.66 11.98 3.51
N LEU A 581 32.11 11.87 4.71
CA LEU A 581 31.36 12.94 5.38
C LEU A 581 32.26 14.15 5.73
N GLY A 582 33.53 13.92 6.06
CA GLY A 582 34.48 14.98 6.41
C GLY A 582 35.14 15.73 5.24
N GLU A 583 35.12 15.18 4.01
CA GLU A 583 35.85 15.72 2.85
C GLU A 583 34.95 16.20 1.69
N SER A 584 33.62 16.22 1.80
CA SER A 584 32.74 16.59 0.69
C SER A 584 31.64 17.61 1.05
N ASP A 585 31.51 18.65 0.21
CA ASP A 585 30.41 19.65 0.21
C ASP A 585 29.08 19.01 -0.28
N ILE A 586 28.74 17.81 0.18
CA ILE A 586 27.51 17.11 -0.22
C ILE A 586 26.38 17.54 0.73
N ASN A 587 25.34 18.17 0.18
CA ASN A 587 24.15 18.58 0.91
C ASN A 587 23.37 17.34 1.39
N ILE A 588 23.66 16.90 2.62
CA ILE A 588 22.77 16.00 3.36
C ILE A 588 21.66 16.87 3.96
N ARG A 589 20.41 16.53 3.67
CA ARG A 589 19.22 17.24 4.13
C ARG A 589 19.06 17.02 5.64
N GLU A 590 19.24 18.08 6.44
CA GLU A 590 18.85 18.31 7.87
C GLU A 590 18.66 17.10 8.84
N VAL A 591 19.35 15.99 8.65
CA VAL A 591 19.57 14.99 9.72
C VAL A 591 20.90 15.34 10.36
N THR A 592 20.90 15.67 11.66
CA THR A 592 22.12 16.03 12.37
C THR A 592 23.15 14.92 12.25
N ASP A 593 24.37 15.26 11.80
CA ASP A 593 25.50 14.34 11.60
C ASP A 593 25.70 13.33 12.74
N GLU A 594 25.34 13.70 13.99
CA GLU A 594 25.41 12.88 15.19
C GLU A 594 24.44 11.67 15.21
N GLU A 595 23.21 11.78 14.70
CA GLU A 595 22.25 10.66 14.72
C GLU A 595 22.58 9.60 13.66
N LEU A 596 23.02 10.04 12.47
CA LEU A 596 23.49 9.13 11.41
C LEU A 596 24.78 8.41 11.83
N THR A 597 25.74 9.13 12.42
CA THR A 597 26.98 8.50 12.92
C THR A 597 26.75 7.59 14.12
N GLU A 598 25.86 7.91 15.07
CA GLU A 598 25.56 6.99 16.18
C GLU A 598 24.83 5.72 15.72
N GLU A 599 23.83 5.83 14.81
CA GLU A 599 23.19 4.63 14.24
C GLU A 599 24.18 3.82 13.40
N MET A 600 24.99 4.44 12.54
CA MET A 600 25.94 3.71 11.68
C MET A 600 27.10 3.09 12.46
N MET A 601 27.66 3.80 13.43
CA MET A 601 28.80 3.34 14.26
C MET A 601 28.41 2.20 15.22
N TYR A 602 27.13 2.12 15.63
CA TYR A 602 26.63 1.01 16.46
C TYR A 602 26.15 -0.20 15.62
N ARG A 603 25.71 0.04 14.37
CA ARG A 603 25.00 -0.94 13.52
C ARG A 603 25.91 -1.63 12.50
N PHE A 604 26.99 -0.98 12.07
CA PHE A 604 28.10 -1.56 11.31
C PHE A 604 29.36 -1.54 12.18
N PRO A 605 29.50 -2.48 13.14
CA PRO A 605 30.75 -2.58 13.88
C PRO A 605 31.88 -2.73 12.87
N ASP A 606 33.01 -2.08 13.11
CA ASP A 606 34.21 -2.20 12.28
C ASP A 606 34.78 -3.63 12.40
N VAL A 607 34.15 -4.59 11.73
CA VAL A 607 34.55 -6.00 11.70
C VAL A 607 35.84 -6.15 10.90
N SER A 608 36.20 -5.14 10.09
CA SER A 608 37.51 -5.06 9.43
C SER A 608 38.66 -5.03 10.45
N LYS A 609 38.41 -4.62 11.70
CA LYS A 609 39.39 -4.71 12.79
C LYS A 609 39.49 -6.11 13.43
N GLU A 610 38.51 -7.00 13.23
CA GLU A 610 38.58 -8.37 13.73
C GLU A 610 39.31 -9.29 12.75
N GLN A 611 40.62 -9.46 12.97
CA GLN A 611 41.50 -10.31 12.16
C GLN A 611 41.01 -11.76 11.95
N LYS A 612 40.17 -12.28 12.85
CA LYS A 612 39.55 -13.61 12.72
C LYS A 612 38.48 -13.63 11.63
N SER A 613 37.71 -12.56 11.50
CA SER A 613 36.70 -12.41 10.46
C SER A 613 37.37 -12.28 9.09
N GLN A 614 38.43 -11.45 8.97
CA GLN A 614 39.21 -11.34 7.73
C GLN A 614 39.86 -12.67 7.29
N GLU A 615 40.43 -13.44 8.22
CA GLU A 615 40.95 -14.79 7.93
C GLU A 615 39.86 -15.69 7.34
N THR A 616 38.65 -15.62 7.91
CA THR A 616 37.49 -16.40 7.49
C THR A 616 36.98 -15.96 6.12
N THR A 617 36.93 -14.65 5.83
CA THR A 617 36.57 -14.12 4.50
C THR A 617 37.49 -14.67 3.41
N TYR A 618 38.81 -14.58 3.57
CA TYR A 618 39.74 -15.08 2.54
C TYR A 618 39.71 -16.61 2.40
N LEU A 619 39.45 -17.34 3.50
CA LEU A 619 39.23 -18.79 3.44
C LEU A 619 38.00 -19.12 2.58
N LYS A 620 36.88 -18.42 2.79
CA LYS A 620 35.64 -18.60 2.02
C LYS A 620 35.84 -18.20 0.55
N ALA A 621 36.46 -17.04 0.27
CA ALA A 621 36.78 -16.61 -1.09
C ALA A 621 37.67 -17.63 -1.85
N LYS A 622 38.67 -18.21 -1.17
CA LYS A 622 39.49 -19.29 -1.73
C LYS A 622 38.67 -20.54 -2.08
N ILE A 623 37.73 -20.93 -1.21
CA ILE A 623 36.86 -22.09 -1.46
C ILE A 623 35.97 -21.82 -2.67
N GLY A 624 35.31 -20.66 -2.72
CA GLY A 624 34.46 -20.26 -3.85
C GLY A 624 35.21 -20.20 -5.17
N ALA A 625 36.37 -19.53 -5.21
CA ALA A 625 37.20 -19.48 -6.41
C ALA A 625 37.62 -20.88 -6.90
N LYS A 626 37.89 -21.81 -5.98
CA LYS A 626 38.22 -23.20 -6.33
C LYS A 626 37.01 -23.97 -6.88
N GLU A 627 35.82 -23.70 -6.38
CA GLU A 627 34.58 -24.35 -6.79
C GLU A 627 34.23 -24.03 -8.25
N VAL A 628 34.40 -22.78 -8.66
CA VAL A 628 34.19 -22.33 -10.06
C VAL A 628 35.37 -22.63 -11.00
N GLY A 629 36.47 -23.17 -10.47
CA GLY A 629 37.67 -23.52 -11.25
C GLY A 629 38.66 -22.37 -11.48
N ASP A 630 38.51 -21.22 -10.80
CA ASP A 630 39.50 -20.14 -10.80
C ASP A 630 40.66 -20.44 -9.81
N TYR A 631 41.54 -21.35 -10.24
CA TYR A 631 42.71 -21.73 -9.45
C TYR A 631 43.72 -20.59 -9.25
N LYS A 632 43.73 -19.57 -10.11
CA LYS A 632 44.65 -18.42 -9.97
C LYS A 632 44.22 -17.56 -8.79
N SER A 633 42.94 -17.18 -8.75
CA SER A 633 42.38 -16.40 -7.65
C SER A 633 42.42 -17.16 -6.33
N ALA A 634 42.07 -18.45 -6.34
CA ALA A 634 42.17 -19.30 -5.14
C ALA A 634 43.61 -19.35 -4.57
N SER A 635 44.63 -19.28 -5.43
CA SER A 635 46.03 -19.29 -4.99
C SER A 635 46.44 -17.99 -4.30
N GLU A 636 46.00 -16.83 -4.78
CA GLU A 636 46.36 -15.55 -4.15
C GLU A 636 45.51 -15.29 -2.90
N PHE A 637 44.24 -15.71 -2.86
CA PHE A 637 43.43 -15.69 -1.62
C PHE A 637 44.02 -16.58 -0.52
N LEU A 638 44.60 -17.73 -0.86
CA LEU A 638 45.35 -18.55 0.11
C LEU A 638 46.53 -17.78 0.71
N ILE A 639 47.23 -16.96 -0.08
CA ILE A 639 48.33 -16.14 0.42
C ILE A 639 47.80 -15.09 1.39
N GLN A 640 46.66 -14.46 1.08
CA GLN A 640 46.03 -13.47 1.96
C GLN A 640 45.49 -14.06 3.26
N GLU A 641 44.83 -15.22 3.21
CA GLU A 641 44.45 -16.02 4.39
C GLU A 641 45.66 -16.24 5.32
N MET A 642 46.79 -16.67 4.76
CA MET A 642 48.01 -16.94 5.52
C MET A 642 48.64 -15.66 6.09
N ARG A 643 48.56 -14.53 5.38
CA ARG A 643 49.00 -13.21 5.86
C ARG A 643 48.17 -12.73 7.04
N MET A 644 46.85 -12.86 6.97
CA MET A 644 45.94 -12.49 8.07
C MET A 644 46.16 -13.38 9.30
N ASN A 645 46.30 -14.68 9.10
CA ASN A 645 46.63 -15.62 10.17
C ASN A 645 47.98 -15.26 10.85
N ARG A 646 48.98 -14.82 10.08
CA ARG A 646 50.26 -14.31 10.63
C ARG A 646 50.08 -13.03 11.45
N SER A 647 49.25 -12.09 10.98
CA SER A 647 48.96 -10.83 11.67
C SER A 647 48.31 -11.06 13.04
N ARG A 648 47.39 -12.04 13.14
CA ARG A 648 46.78 -12.48 14.40
C ARG A 648 47.79 -12.94 15.45
N HIS A 649 48.75 -13.75 15.03
CA HIS A 649 49.80 -14.22 15.93
C HIS A 649 50.71 -13.07 16.39
N ARG A 650 50.93 -12.04 15.55
CA ARG A 650 51.69 -10.83 15.91
C ARG A 650 50.98 -10.00 16.97
N ASN A 651 49.66 -9.82 16.87
CA ASN A 651 48.89 -9.06 17.86
C ASN A 651 48.78 -9.79 19.21
N THR A 652 48.70 -11.12 19.19
CA THR A 652 48.80 -11.95 20.41
C THR A 652 50.18 -11.80 21.09
N LEU A 653 51.23 -11.50 20.32
CA LEU A 653 52.58 -11.24 20.83
C LEU A 653 52.76 -9.77 21.30
N SER A 654 51.99 -8.81 20.77
CA SER A 654 52.10 -7.37 21.09
C SER A 654 51.13 -6.88 22.16
N SER A 655 50.13 -7.66 22.58
CA SER A 655 49.24 -7.34 23.72
C SER A 655 49.93 -7.47 25.09
N GLU A 656 51.25 -7.29 25.12
CA GLU A 656 52.14 -7.38 26.29
C GLU A 656 51.88 -6.26 27.32
N SER A 657 51.05 -5.26 27.00
CA SER A 657 50.67 -4.17 27.91
C SER A 657 49.69 -4.56 29.03
N LEU A 658 49.22 -5.82 29.09
CA LEU A 658 48.34 -6.31 30.17
C LEU A 658 49.01 -7.34 31.11
N ILE A 659 50.32 -7.58 30.98
CA ILE A 659 51.02 -8.63 31.76
C ILE A 659 51.47 -8.14 33.16
N GLU A 660 51.36 -6.85 33.48
CA GLU A 660 51.88 -6.31 34.75
C GLU A 660 51.00 -6.63 36.00
N GLN A 661 49.86 -7.34 35.87
CA GLN A 661 48.94 -7.60 37.00
C GLN A 661 48.48 -9.06 37.21
N VAL A 662 49.23 -10.08 36.79
CA VAL A 662 48.81 -11.49 37.00
C VAL A 662 49.67 -12.19 38.07
N PRO A 663 49.07 -12.77 39.16
CA PRO A 663 49.81 -13.49 40.20
C PRO A 663 50.43 -14.80 39.67
N GLY A 664 51.60 -15.16 40.22
CA GLY A 664 52.58 -16.12 39.69
C GLY A 664 52.20 -17.60 39.53
N THR A 665 50.92 -17.98 39.61
CA THR A 665 50.45 -19.35 39.36
C THR A 665 49.92 -19.59 37.94
N ILE A 666 49.61 -18.53 37.16
CA ILE A 666 49.08 -18.63 35.78
C ILE A 666 50.19 -18.43 34.72
N GLN A 667 51.41 -18.09 35.14
CA GLN A 667 52.51 -17.69 34.26
C GLN A 667 53.00 -18.80 33.30
N ARG A 668 52.78 -20.08 33.63
CA ARG A 668 53.21 -21.22 32.80
C ARG A 668 52.38 -21.39 31.52
N ASP A 669 51.06 -21.24 31.59
CA ASP A 669 50.16 -21.40 30.43
C ASP A 669 50.28 -20.22 29.45
N VAL A 670 50.58 -19.03 29.97
CA VAL A 670 50.83 -17.83 29.16
C VAL A 670 52.14 -17.98 28.36
N ASN A 671 53.19 -18.51 28.98
CA ASN A 671 54.49 -18.72 28.32
C ASN A 671 54.42 -19.77 27.20
N TRP A 672 53.64 -20.85 27.38
CA TRP A 672 53.43 -21.86 26.32
C TRP A 672 52.60 -21.35 25.15
N ARG A 673 51.56 -20.53 25.42
CA ARG A 673 50.80 -19.84 24.36
C ARG A 673 51.69 -18.87 23.58
N TRP A 674 52.54 -18.09 24.28
CA TRP A 674 53.49 -17.19 23.65
C TRP A 674 54.54 -17.93 22.79
N ILE A 675 55.17 -18.99 23.31
CA ILE A 675 56.15 -19.80 22.57
C ILE A 675 55.51 -20.41 21.33
N ARG A 676 54.29 -20.96 21.44
CA ARG A 676 53.56 -21.53 20.31
C ARG A 676 53.23 -20.46 19.27
N SER A 677 52.78 -19.29 19.69
CA SER A 677 52.49 -18.18 18.78
C SER A 677 53.74 -17.63 18.10
N PHE A 678 54.87 -17.56 18.81
CA PHE A 678 56.17 -17.17 18.24
C PHE A 678 56.71 -18.19 17.24
N LEU A 679 56.63 -19.49 17.54
CA LEU A 679 57.00 -20.58 16.63
C LEU A 679 56.12 -20.57 15.37
N SER A 680 54.80 -20.40 15.52
CA SER A 680 53.89 -20.29 14.38
C SER A 680 54.18 -19.06 13.52
N TYR A 681 54.43 -17.89 14.14
CA TYR A 681 54.75 -16.66 13.43
C TYR A 681 56.08 -16.76 12.66
N THR A 682 57.14 -17.27 13.30
CA THR A 682 58.46 -17.42 12.68
C THR A 682 58.44 -18.45 11.55
N THR A 683 57.77 -19.59 11.74
CA THR A 683 57.61 -20.63 10.71
C THR A 683 56.84 -20.08 9.50
N ASN A 684 55.71 -19.40 9.71
CA ASN A 684 54.92 -18.80 8.63
C ASN A 684 55.69 -17.69 7.90
N SER A 685 56.50 -16.89 8.61
CA SER A 685 57.34 -15.86 8.00
C SER A 685 58.45 -16.46 7.14
N ILE A 686 59.08 -17.56 7.57
CA ILE A 686 60.10 -18.28 6.79
C ILE A 686 59.47 -18.85 5.53
N LEU A 687 58.28 -19.46 5.61
CA LEU A 687 57.57 -20.03 4.46
C LEU A 687 57.13 -18.99 3.41
N ASP A 688 56.73 -17.79 3.83
CA ASP A 688 56.38 -16.69 2.93
C ASP A 688 57.61 -16.18 2.14
N HIS A 689 58.73 -15.94 2.85
CA HIS A 689 59.95 -15.42 2.22
C HIS A 689 60.68 -16.47 1.37
N SER A 690 60.65 -17.75 1.78
CA SER A 690 61.35 -18.83 1.07
C SER A 690 60.60 -19.31 -0.18
N CYS A 691 59.33 -19.70 -0.04
CA CYS A 691 58.53 -20.28 -1.12
C CYS A 691 57.19 -19.61 -1.38
N GLY A 692 56.86 -18.52 -0.68
CA GLY A 692 55.51 -17.91 -0.76
C GLY A 692 54.42 -18.92 -0.44
N TYR A 693 54.57 -19.66 0.66
CA TYR A 693 53.67 -20.75 1.07
C TYR A 693 53.56 -21.94 0.08
N GLY A 694 54.58 -22.09 -0.77
CA GLY A 694 54.65 -23.14 -1.79
C GLY A 694 54.00 -22.75 -3.12
N GLU A 695 53.54 -21.49 -3.27
CA GLU A 695 52.89 -21.00 -4.49
C GLU A 695 53.88 -20.34 -5.48
N LYS A 696 55.02 -19.81 -5.00
CA LYS A 696 55.93 -18.98 -5.81
C LYS A 696 57.29 -19.66 -6.01
N ILE A 697 57.37 -20.59 -6.99
CA ILE A 697 58.59 -21.36 -7.32
C ILE A 697 59.81 -20.46 -7.55
N TRP A 698 59.62 -19.30 -8.17
CA TRP A 698 60.71 -18.38 -8.48
C TRP A 698 61.44 -17.85 -7.23
N LYS A 699 60.75 -17.72 -6.07
CA LYS A 699 61.39 -17.35 -4.80
C LYS A 699 62.39 -18.43 -4.36
N ILE A 700 62.01 -19.71 -4.51
CA ILE A 700 62.88 -20.86 -4.20
C ILE A 700 64.10 -20.82 -5.12
N GLY A 701 63.91 -20.61 -6.42
CA GLY A 701 65.00 -20.44 -7.38
C GLY A 701 65.96 -19.32 -6.99
N GLY A 702 65.44 -18.17 -6.55
CA GLY A 702 66.23 -17.07 -6.02
C GLY A 702 67.08 -17.46 -4.80
N TRP A 703 66.51 -18.18 -3.83
CA TRP A 703 67.24 -18.71 -2.67
C TRP A 703 68.30 -19.74 -3.07
N MET A 704 68.01 -20.62 -4.03
CA MET A 704 69.00 -21.56 -4.56
C MET A 704 70.19 -20.82 -5.18
N LEU A 705 69.94 -19.80 -6.01
CA LEU A 705 71.01 -18.99 -6.58
C LEU A 705 71.81 -18.26 -5.49
N LEU A 706 71.15 -17.73 -4.45
CA LEU A 706 71.83 -17.10 -3.32
C LEU A 706 72.74 -18.08 -2.57
N PHE A 707 72.23 -19.29 -2.28
CA PHE A 707 72.99 -20.35 -1.62
C PHE A 707 74.13 -20.92 -2.48
N ILE A 708 74.15 -20.65 -3.78
CA ILE A 708 75.26 -20.98 -4.68
C ILE A 708 76.24 -19.79 -4.76
N PHE A 709 75.76 -18.60 -5.12
CA PHE A 709 76.64 -17.47 -5.40
C PHE A 709 77.29 -16.87 -4.15
N VAL A 710 76.63 -16.89 -2.98
CA VAL A 710 77.20 -16.33 -1.75
C VAL A 710 78.38 -17.17 -1.25
N PRO A 711 78.26 -18.50 -1.07
CA PRO A 711 79.43 -19.35 -0.78
C PRO A 711 80.52 -19.26 -1.85
N ALA A 712 80.15 -19.27 -3.13
CA ALA A 712 81.09 -19.09 -4.23
C ALA A 712 81.89 -17.77 -4.14
N ALA A 713 81.29 -16.70 -3.61
CA ALA A 713 81.97 -15.43 -3.37
C ALA A 713 82.83 -15.44 -2.09
N ILE A 714 82.47 -16.24 -1.09
CA ILE A 714 83.21 -16.37 0.19
C ILE A 714 84.44 -17.27 0.03
N TYR A 715 84.32 -18.36 -0.74
CA TYR A 715 85.38 -19.37 -0.86
C TYR A 715 86.76 -18.84 -1.29
N PRO A 716 86.89 -17.86 -2.20
CA PRO A 716 88.18 -17.24 -2.55
C PRO A 716 88.92 -16.58 -1.37
N PHE A 717 88.19 -16.19 -0.32
CA PHE A 717 88.71 -15.58 0.90
C PHE A 717 88.96 -16.60 2.02
N THR A 718 88.70 -17.88 1.75
CA THR A 718 88.94 -19.00 2.67
C THR A 718 89.94 -19.98 2.05
N ASP A 719 90.63 -20.80 2.85
CA ASP A 719 91.60 -21.78 2.35
C ASP A 719 90.90 -22.99 1.69
N VAL A 720 90.27 -22.83 0.52
CA VAL A 720 89.77 -23.98 -0.26
C VAL A 720 90.91 -24.53 -1.11
N VAL A 721 91.23 -25.81 -0.96
CA VAL A 721 92.39 -26.45 -1.62
C VAL A 721 91.93 -27.58 -2.53
N ASN A 722 92.39 -27.53 -3.78
CA ASN A 722 92.40 -28.68 -4.70
C ASN A 722 93.50 -29.64 -4.24
N GLY A 723 93.26 -30.95 -4.27
CA GLY A 723 94.08 -32.03 -3.68
C GLY A 723 95.60 -32.07 -3.92
N THR A 724 96.23 -31.09 -4.58
CA THR A 724 97.69 -30.95 -4.68
C THR A 724 98.26 -29.51 -4.77
N THR A 725 97.46 -28.44 -4.83
CA THR A 725 97.95 -27.03 -4.74
C THR A 725 96.81 -26.11 -4.28
N GLY A 726 97.00 -25.41 -3.15
CA GLY A 726 96.01 -24.47 -2.61
C GLY A 726 96.06 -23.14 -3.33
N ARG A 727 95.19 -22.92 -4.31
CA ARG A 727 95.08 -21.62 -4.97
C ARG A 727 94.10 -20.73 -4.23
N THR A 728 94.60 -19.93 -3.30
CA THR A 728 93.95 -18.70 -2.84
C THR A 728 94.16 -17.59 -3.88
N LEU A 729 93.52 -16.42 -3.72
CA LEU A 729 93.74 -15.20 -4.53
C LEU A 729 95.23 -14.79 -4.69
N SER A 730 96.15 -15.44 -3.97
CA SER A 730 97.60 -15.27 -4.03
C SER A 730 98.32 -16.08 -5.13
N GLU A 731 97.70 -17.08 -5.78
CA GLU A 731 98.41 -18.02 -6.70
C GLU A 731 97.70 -18.33 -8.04
N GLY A 732 96.58 -17.66 -8.39
CA GLY A 732 95.84 -17.85 -9.65
C GLY A 732 95.23 -16.57 -10.23
N THR A 733 94.70 -16.63 -11.46
CA THR A 733 93.93 -15.50 -12.02
C THR A 733 92.56 -15.41 -11.35
N VAL A 734 92.04 -14.18 -11.12
CA VAL A 734 90.75 -13.95 -10.44
C VAL A 734 89.61 -14.76 -11.07
N ILE A 735 89.64 -14.91 -12.40
CA ILE A 735 88.63 -15.66 -13.16
C ILE A 735 88.71 -17.17 -12.87
N GLU A 736 89.91 -17.77 -12.85
CA GLU A 736 90.08 -19.19 -12.54
C GLU A 736 89.62 -19.54 -11.13
N VAL A 737 89.93 -18.67 -10.15
CA VAL A 737 89.51 -18.86 -8.75
C VAL A 737 87.99 -18.75 -8.64
N ALA A 738 87.38 -17.74 -9.25
CA ALA A 738 85.93 -17.56 -9.24
C ALA A 738 85.18 -18.75 -9.88
N ILE A 739 85.67 -19.27 -11.01
CA ILE A 739 85.07 -20.44 -11.67
C ILE A 739 85.21 -21.69 -10.79
N SER A 740 86.38 -21.90 -10.17
CA SER A 740 86.63 -23.04 -9.28
C SER A 740 85.77 -22.97 -8.02
N SER A 741 85.63 -21.79 -7.42
CA SER A 741 84.78 -21.56 -6.25
C SER A 741 83.29 -21.73 -6.56
N LEU A 742 82.84 -21.28 -7.73
CA LEU A 742 81.47 -21.50 -8.19
C LEU A 742 81.20 -22.98 -8.47
N TYR A 743 82.14 -23.68 -9.12
CA TYR A 743 82.04 -25.13 -9.33
C TYR A 743 81.98 -25.89 -8.00
N PHE A 744 82.84 -25.54 -7.04
CA PHE A 744 82.85 -26.15 -5.72
C PHE A 744 81.52 -25.92 -4.98
N SER A 745 81.01 -24.69 -4.99
CA SER A 745 79.71 -24.33 -4.43
C SER A 745 78.57 -25.13 -5.07
N ILE A 746 78.44 -25.16 -6.40
CA ILE A 746 77.41 -25.95 -7.11
C ILE A 746 77.49 -27.43 -6.71
N SER A 747 78.70 -28.01 -6.67
CA SER A 747 78.90 -29.41 -6.31
C SER A 747 78.56 -29.72 -4.84
N THR A 748 78.75 -28.73 -3.95
CA THR A 748 78.46 -28.81 -2.52
C THR A 748 76.96 -28.66 -2.28
N PHE A 749 76.33 -27.65 -2.88
CA PHE A 749 74.89 -27.40 -2.85
C PHE A 749 74.09 -28.60 -3.36
N THR A 750 74.49 -29.19 -4.49
CA THR A 750 73.85 -30.39 -5.05
C THR A 750 74.22 -31.68 -4.33
N THR A 751 75.13 -31.62 -3.34
CA THR A 751 75.68 -32.77 -2.61
C THR A 751 76.36 -33.83 -3.48
N LEU A 752 76.75 -33.49 -4.72
CA LEU A 752 77.46 -34.39 -5.64
C LEU A 752 78.86 -34.74 -5.13
N GLY A 753 79.58 -33.75 -4.59
CA GLY A 753 80.84 -33.95 -3.87
C GLY A 753 81.89 -34.80 -4.61
N TYR A 754 82.27 -34.41 -5.83
CA TYR A 754 83.25 -35.15 -6.67
C TYR A 754 84.60 -35.43 -5.99
N GLY A 755 84.94 -34.69 -4.92
CA GLY A 755 86.11 -34.94 -4.08
C GLY A 755 87.37 -34.19 -4.50
N ASP A 756 87.34 -33.48 -5.63
CA ASP A 756 88.47 -32.71 -6.17
C ASP A 756 88.87 -31.54 -5.25
N PHE A 757 87.87 -30.86 -4.68
CA PHE A 757 88.01 -29.72 -3.77
C PHE A 757 87.54 -30.09 -2.36
N GLN A 758 88.29 -29.66 -1.34
CA GLN A 758 87.92 -29.88 0.07
C GLN A 758 88.02 -28.58 0.88
N PRO A 759 87.06 -28.30 1.80
CA PRO A 759 87.09 -27.11 2.63
C PRO A 759 88.15 -27.26 3.74
N ARG A 760 89.14 -26.36 3.77
CA ARG A 760 90.16 -26.29 4.82
C ARG A 760 89.95 -25.03 5.66
N GLY A 761 90.04 -25.18 6.98
CA GLY A 761 89.70 -24.13 7.94
C GLY A 761 88.26 -24.20 8.41
N ASP A 762 88.04 -23.75 9.64
CA ASP A 762 86.75 -23.92 10.32
C ASP A 762 85.64 -23.13 9.62
N ILE A 763 85.96 -21.96 9.07
CA ILE A 763 85.00 -21.10 8.34
C ILE A 763 84.54 -21.79 7.04
N ALA A 764 85.46 -22.28 6.21
CA ALA A 764 85.10 -22.96 4.96
C ALA A 764 84.28 -24.23 5.20
N ARG A 765 84.58 -24.97 6.28
CA ARG A 765 83.82 -26.17 6.68
C ARG A 765 82.41 -25.82 7.14
N ILE A 766 82.24 -24.76 7.91
CA ILE A 766 80.92 -24.28 8.34
C ILE A 766 80.11 -23.82 7.13
N VAL A 767 80.71 -23.02 6.23
CA VAL A 767 80.03 -22.54 5.01
C VAL A 767 79.62 -23.72 4.12
N ALA A 768 80.52 -24.65 3.81
CA ALA A 768 80.21 -25.82 2.99
C ALA A 768 79.17 -26.75 3.63
N SER A 769 79.22 -26.95 4.95
CA SER A 769 78.22 -27.76 5.67
C SER A 769 76.84 -27.10 5.64
N THR A 770 76.80 -25.77 5.81
CA THR A 770 75.55 -24.98 5.75
C THR A 770 74.98 -24.96 4.34
N GLU A 771 75.83 -24.82 3.33
CA GLU A 771 75.46 -24.87 1.92
C GLU A 771 74.89 -26.24 1.52
N ALA A 772 75.58 -27.34 1.87
CA ALA A 772 75.10 -28.69 1.58
C ALA A 772 73.75 -28.99 2.27
N PHE A 773 73.61 -28.60 3.54
CA PHE A 773 72.36 -28.74 4.27
C PHE A 773 71.24 -27.88 3.66
N GLY A 774 71.54 -26.62 3.35
CA GLY A 774 70.61 -25.70 2.68
C GLY A 774 70.18 -26.19 1.31
N GLY A 775 71.09 -26.81 0.54
CA GLY A 775 70.83 -27.40 -0.76
C GLY A 775 69.83 -28.55 -0.70
N VAL A 776 70.03 -29.53 0.19
CA VAL A 776 69.07 -30.63 0.41
C VAL A 776 67.70 -30.08 0.80
N PHE A 777 67.66 -29.10 1.71
CA PHE A 777 66.41 -28.49 2.16
C PHE A 777 65.68 -27.74 1.05
N LEU A 778 66.37 -26.88 0.28
CA LEU A 778 65.78 -26.10 -0.80
C LEU A 778 65.32 -26.99 -1.96
N VAL A 779 66.06 -28.05 -2.29
CA VAL A 779 65.63 -29.06 -3.28
C VAL A 779 64.37 -29.77 -2.80
N GLY A 780 64.29 -30.16 -1.52
CA GLY A 780 63.08 -30.73 -0.95
C GLY A 780 61.87 -29.78 -1.00
N LEU A 781 62.09 -28.50 -0.69
CA LEU A 781 61.08 -27.44 -0.78
C LEU A 781 60.61 -27.21 -2.23
N LEU A 782 61.53 -27.26 -3.20
CA LEU A 782 61.22 -27.17 -4.62
C LEU A 782 60.36 -28.34 -5.09
N LEU A 783 60.73 -29.57 -4.71
CA LEU A 783 59.95 -30.76 -5.04
C LEU A 783 58.55 -30.71 -4.41
N TYR A 784 58.43 -30.23 -3.17
CA TYR A 784 57.15 -30.01 -2.52
C TYR A 784 56.29 -28.99 -3.29
N ALA A 785 56.86 -27.83 -3.66
CA ALA A 785 56.15 -26.79 -4.41
C ALA A 785 55.71 -27.28 -5.80
N LEU A 786 56.59 -28.00 -6.51
CA LEU A 786 56.26 -28.63 -7.80
C LEU A 786 55.16 -29.68 -7.66
N GLY A 787 55.24 -30.54 -6.64
CA GLY A 787 54.22 -31.55 -6.37
C GLY A 787 52.87 -30.93 -6.05
N LYS A 788 52.86 -29.83 -5.28
CA LYS A 788 51.65 -29.07 -4.96
C LYS A 788 51.04 -28.43 -6.20
N GLN A 789 51.85 -27.79 -7.06
CA GLN A 789 51.37 -27.17 -8.30
C GLN A 789 50.87 -28.18 -9.33
N ALA A 790 51.52 -29.34 -9.46
CA ALA A 790 51.12 -30.39 -10.40
C ALA A 790 49.87 -31.18 -9.95
N SER A 791 49.51 -31.10 -8.67
CA SER A 791 48.32 -31.74 -8.09
C SER A 791 47.05 -30.89 -8.18
N ARG A 792 47.19 -29.63 -8.60
CA ARG A 792 46.09 -28.75 -8.99
C ARG A 792 45.79 -29.00 -10.46
#